data_AF-A0A2E5NS11-F1
#
_entry.id   AF-A0A2E5NS11-F1
#
_cell.length_a   1.000
_cell.length_b   1.000
_cell.length_c   1.000
_cell.angle_alpha   90.00
_cell.angle_beta   90.00
_cell.angle_gamma   90.00
#
_symmetry.space_group_name_H-M   'P 1'
#
loop_
_entity.id
_entity.type
_entity.pdbx_description
1 polymer ?
#
loop_
_entity_poly.entity_id
_entity_poly.type
_entity_poly.pdbx_seq_one_letter_code
_entity_poly.pdbx_strand_id
1 'polypeptide(L)'
;MGGAPFRRVGPTRRHGWTSRVRTEPVGGGGRLPVRERLRRFAAVGLVATTLDIGLLVILSDAGWPLWLADPSALAAAAVVALLLHRGLTLRDDPYARWIRNPRVFILVVVVAGLVDLGVLSGLLVVGGINDSAPVSRLLLAKSLAVAVAGGVRAVAYRAFLFRVIRREQDQPIDRAPASGGARATLVLPAYCEADRIAESVRRVRAELGAALSPSSLGRGGAQQLEIVVVDDGSTDGTAEAAREAGADRVIRLEENAGKGAAVRAGVAVATGRTVLFTDADLAYGPAQAAVLVERVEEGFDVVVGSRRHTETRTLVRAGRLRELGGRLINLATHALLLGQYRDTQCGLKAFRSDVARPLFAASTLDGFAFDVELFHLAERWRLTLVEVPVEVENSERSTVRALRDGIRLVSDMVRVRQRARRGAYPSRPVHLSQDKAGSEELTAAPARLAAFKAYDVRGPVPGALDEALAEAVGRGFAELVRRREEGATQILVGRDMRSSGIPLGEAVIRGVTSAGLDVGDLGLASTDLVYFASGHLRAPAIVLTASHNPAGDNGMKFCLTSAAPIGYETGLNEVEASAVAQLADGAPPIVGPRGRVAALGLLDAFVEHVLSFADIGRLRSLRVVVDTANGMGGLVVPPVFAELPFELDHLYPELDGTFPNHPADPIQPENLRDLQERVVATGADVGLAFDGDADRVFLVDEAGRPISGSTVTALVAREMLYRHPGATVLHNLVCSKSVPEVIAEAGGRAVRTRVGHSLIKEMMVVEDAIFAGEHSGHYYFRDNYRADSGLIAALVVLEALSVDGGPISELVAPFRRYANSGELNTTVDDPMVAIEAVADHYASQAPNAVQDRLDGLTVDFVDWWFNIRPSNTEPLLRLNVEAADEKACAARVAEVSALFARTSRPLDSGDL
;
A
#
# COMPACT_ATOMS: atom_id res chain seq x y z
N MET A 1 33.12 19.11 60.18
CA MET A 1 34.18 18.09 60.35
C MET A 1 33.93 17.05 59.26
N GLY A 2 34.59 17.05 58.09
CA GLY A 2 36.01 17.26 57.83
C GLY A 2 36.68 15.88 57.73
N GLY A 3 36.94 15.39 56.51
CA GLY A 3 37.77 14.19 56.34
C GLY A 3 37.63 13.39 55.03
N ALA A 4 37.93 14.00 53.89
CA ALA A 4 38.81 13.33 52.90
C ALA A 4 40.27 13.72 53.26
N PRO A 5 41.38 13.10 52.78
CA PRO A 5 41.55 12.37 51.52
C PRO A 5 42.53 11.15 51.61
N PHE A 6 42.87 10.48 50.48
CA PHE A 6 44.28 10.21 50.11
C PHE A 6 44.42 9.70 48.66
N ARG A 7 45.54 10.12 48.05
CA ARG A 7 45.93 10.05 46.63
C ARG A 7 46.69 8.77 46.24
N ARG A 8 46.52 8.39 44.96
CA ARG A 8 47.44 7.80 43.95
C ARG A 8 48.76 7.15 44.37
N VAL A 9 48.98 5.93 43.86
CA VAL A 9 50.29 5.43 43.38
C VAL A 9 50.06 4.56 42.11
N GLY A 10 50.74 4.90 41.00
CA GLY A 10 51.19 3.93 39.98
C GLY A 10 52.73 3.86 40.03
N PRO A 11 53.49 3.22 39.12
CA PRO A 11 53.13 2.49 37.89
C PRO A 11 53.81 1.11 37.74
N THR A 12 53.37 0.26 36.78
CA THR A 12 54.29 -0.64 36.03
C THR A 12 53.72 -1.01 34.66
N ARG A 13 54.56 -0.80 33.63
CA ARG A 13 54.43 -1.26 32.24
C ARG A 13 54.64 -2.81 32.22
N ARG A 14 54.33 -3.65 31.22
CA ARG A 14 54.25 -3.53 29.75
C ARG A 14 53.92 -4.95 29.17
N HIS A 15 53.11 -5.03 28.11
CA HIS A 15 53.15 -5.93 26.92
C HIS A 15 51.78 -6.48 26.51
N GLY A 16 51.50 -6.33 25.21
CA GLY A 16 50.18 -6.45 24.62
C GLY A 16 49.72 -7.86 24.30
N TRP A 17 48.52 -7.96 23.73
CA TRP A 17 48.24 -8.50 22.41
C TRP A 17 46.82 -8.06 22.02
N THR A 18 46.65 -7.74 20.74
CA THR A 18 45.48 -7.10 20.14
C THR A 18 44.34 -8.08 19.88
N SER A 19 43.10 -7.73 20.20
CA SER A 19 41.94 -8.13 19.40
C SER A 19 40.87 -7.02 19.42
N ARG A 20 40.65 -6.43 18.24
CA ARG A 20 39.52 -5.53 17.98
C ARG A 20 38.24 -6.38 17.94
N VAL A 21 37.36 -6.21 18.92
CA VAL A 21 35.95 -6.56 18.75
C VAL A 21 35.20 -5.24 18.58
N ARG A 22 34.72 -4.99 17.36
CA ARG A 22 33.75 -3.92 17.07
C ARG A 22 32.42 -4.34 17.68
N THR A 23 31.96 -3.63 18.70
CA THR A 23 30.56 -3.62 19.12
C THR A 23 29.88 -2.46 18.39
N GLU A 24 29.00 -2.75 17.43
CA GLU A 24 28.11 -1.76 16.83
C GLU A 24 26.89 -1.51 17.75
N PRO A 25 26.36 -0.26 17.79
CA PRO A 25 25.19 0.10 18.57
C PRO A 25 23.89 -0.30 17.85
N VAL A 26 22.88 -0.69 18.62
CA VAL A 26 21.54 -1.02 18.15
C VAL A 26 20.70 0.25 18.12
N GLY A 27 20.36 0.71 16.92
CA GLY A 27 19.44 1.82 16.68
C GLY A 27 19.00 1.87 15.21
N GLY A 28 17.68 2.04 15.00
CA GLY A 28 17.07 2.30 13.69
C GLY A 28 16.33 1.12 13.08
N GLY A 29 15.02 1.27 12.90
CA GLY A 29 14.21 0.53 11.91
C GLY A 29 14.61 0.84 10.46
N GLY A 30 15.90 1.08 10.21
CA GLY A 30 16.47 1.10 8.88
C GLY A 30 16.38 -0.31 8.32
N ARG A 31 15.74 -0.45 7.14
CA ARG A 31 15.79 -1.69 6.36
C ARG A 31 17.22 -2.20 6.33
N LEU A 32 17.47 -3.34 7.00
CA LEU A 32 18.80 -3.95 7.07
C LEU A 32 19.44 -3.95 5.67
N PRO A 33 20.72 -3.58 5.53
CA PRO A 33 21.41 -3.69 4.24
C PRO A 33 21.20 -5.10 3.66
N VAL A 34 20.98 -5.22 2.35
CA VAL A 34 20.72 -6.53 1.69
C VAL A 34 21.77 -7.59 2.07
N ARG A 35 23.01 -7.15 2.33
CA ARG A 35 24.11 -8.00 2.82
C ARG A 35 23.85 -8.60 4.21
N GLU A 36 23.31 -7.83 5.14
CA GLU A 36 23.01 -8.25 6.51
C GLU A 36 21.82 -9.24 6.52
N ARG A 37 20.85 -9.02 5.64
CA ARG A 37 19.72 -9.95 5.41
C ARG A 37 20.15 -11.28 4.81
N LEU A 38 21.00 -11.24 3.78
CA LEU A 38 21.57 -12.44 3.18
C LEU A 38 22.42 -13.23 4.17
N ARG A 39 23.13 -12.55 5.09
CA ARG A 39 23.89 -13.20 6.17
C ARG A 39 22.98 -13.93 7.16
N ARG A 40 21.88 -13.33 7.60
CA ARG A 40 20.91 -13.98 8.50
C ARG A 40 20.22 -15.17 7.85
N PHE A 41 19.82 -15.02 6.58
CA PHE A 41 19.26 -16.13 5.79
C PHE A 41 20.27 -17.28 5.62
N ALA A 42 21.53 -16.95 5.30
CA ALA A 42 22.61 -17.94 5.21
C ALA A 42 22.89 -18.61 6.56
N ALA A 43 22.77 -17.90 7.68
CA ALA A 43 22.94 -18.46 9.02
C ALA A 43 21.86 -19.49 9.35
N VAL A 44 20.58 -19.19 9.06
CA VAL A 44 19.48 -20.17 9.26
C VAL A 44 19.68 -21.39 8.35
N GLY A 45 20.05 -21.17 7.08
CA GLY A 45 20.37 -22.25 6.16
C GLY A 45 21.54 -23.12 6.62
N LEU A 46 22.56 -22.53 7.23
CA LEU A 46 23.71 -23.25 7.80
C LEU A 46 23.27 -24.11 9.00
N VAL A 47 22.47 -23.57 9.93
CA VAL A 47 21.99 -24.34 11.09
C VAL A 47 21.13 -25.52 10.66
N ALA A 48 20.19 -25.29 9.72
CA ALA A 48 19.35 -26.36 9.19
C ALA A 48 20.18 -27.45 8.48
N THR A 49 21.21 -27.05 7.72
CA THR A 49 22.13 -27.97 7.04
C THR A 49 22.95 -28.79 8.03
N THR A 50 23.49 -28.16 9.08
CA THR A 50 24.25 -28.87 10.12
C THR A 50 23.37 -29.87 10.86
N LEU A 51 22.11 -29.52 11.14
CA LEU A 51 21.16 -30.41 11.78
C LEU A 51 20.78 -31.60 10.88
N ASP A 52 20.52 -31.36 9.60
CA ASP A 52 20.21 -32.40 8.61
C ASP A 52 21.36 -33.42 8.49
N ILE A 53 22.59 -32.94 8.26
CA ILE A 53 23.78 -33.80 8.15
C ILE A 53 24.06 -34.53 9.47
N GLY A 54 23.98 -33.83 10.61
CA GLY A 54 24.25 -34.42 11.92
C GLY A 54 23.24 -35.49 12.31
N LEU A 55 21.94 -35.23 12.09
CA LEU A 55 20.89 -36.17 12.46
C LEU A 55 20.90 -37.40 11.54
N LEU A 56 21.21 -37.25 10.25
CA LEU A 56 21.41 -38.39 9.36
C LEU A 56 22.51 -39.33 9.87
N VAL A 57 23.66 -38.79 10.28
CA VAL A 57 24.78 -39.60 10.81
C VAL A 57 24.39 -40.28 12.12
N ILE A 58 23.75 -39.56 13.05
CA ILE A 58 23.31 -40.12 14.34
C ILE A 58 22.30 -41.25 14.13
N LEU A 59 21.30 -41.05 13.26
CA LEU A 59 20.28 -42.07 12.99
C LEU A 59 20.88 -43.28 12.27
N SER A 60 21.79 -43.07 11.32
CA SER A 60 22.49 -44.15 10.63
C SER A 60 23.37 -44.96 11.59
N ASP A 61 24.09 -44.32 12.51
CA ASP A 61 24.92 -44.99 13.53
C ASP A 61 24.06 -45.74 14.56
N ALA A 62 22.85 -45.24 14.83
CA ALA A 62 21.82 -45.93 15.61
C ALA A 62 21.14 -47.10 14.86
N GLY A 63 21.61 -47.46 13.66
CA GLY A 63 21.13 -48.61 12.88
C GLY A 63 19.85 -48.34 12.08
N TRP A 64 19.45 -47.08 11.90
CA TRP A 64 18.32 -46.76 11.03
C TRP A 64 18.71 -46.95 9.57
N PRO A 65 17.86 -47.58 8.73
CA PRO A 65 18.15 -47.70 7.32
C PRO A 65 18.12 -46.31 6.65
N LEU A 66 19.01 -46.08 5.68
CA LEU A 66 19.20 -44.75 5.07
C LEU A 66 17.91 -44.15 4.48
N TRP A 67 17.03 -44.98 3.92
CA TRP A 67 15.74 -44.54 3.37
C TRP A 67 14.78 -43.95 4.40
N LEU A 68 14.99 -44.24 5.69
CA LEU A 68 14.20 -43.71 6.80
C LEU A 68 14.96 -42.60 7.55
N ALA A 69 16.28 -42.75 7.71
CA ALA A 69 17.13 -41.78 8.40
C ALA A 69 17.16 -40.42 7.68
N ASP A 70 17.27 -40.42 6.36
CA ASP A 70 17.42 -39.20 5.55
C ASP A 70 16.15 -38.33 5.50
N PRO A 71 14.94 -38.86 5.23
CA PRO A 71 13.71 -38.06 5.32
C PRO A 71 13.42 -37.54 6.73
N SER A 72 13.78 -38.31 7.77
CA SER A 72 13.58 -37.91 9.17
C SER A 72 14.50 -36.75 9.57
N ALA A 73 15.77 -36.80 9.14
CA ALA A 73 16.73 -35.71 9.30
C ALA A 73 16.28 -34.43 8.59
N LEU A 74 15.79 -34.57 7.36
CA LEU A 74 15.32 -33.45 6.55
C LEU A 74 14.05 -32.80 7.13
N ALA A 75 13.12 -33.61 7.66
CA ALA A 75 11.91 -33.12 8.32
C ALA A 75 12.23 -32.34 9.60
N ALA A 76 13.13 -32.87 10.45
CA ALA A 76 13.59 -32.18 11.65
C ALA A 76 14.30 -30.85 11.32
N ALA A 77 15.17 -30.87 10.31
CA ALA A 77 15.84 -29.67 9.81
C ALA A 77 14.86 -28.61 9.27
N ALA A 78 13.79 -29.03 8.58
CA ALA A 78 12.75 -28.13 8.09
C ALA A 78 11.93 -27.48 9.22
N VAL A 79 11.59 -28.23 10.28
CA VAL A 79 10.89 -27.71 11.46
C VAL A 79 11.76 -26.68 12.17
N VAL A 80 13.03 -27.00 12.41
CA VAL A 80 13.97 -26.05 13.05
C VAL A 80 14.20 -24.83 12.16
N ALA A 81 14.34 -25.00 10.84
CA ALA A 81 14.43 -23.88 9.91
C ALA A 81 13.19 -22.98 9.97
N LEU A 82 11.98 -23.54 10.08
CA LEU A 82 10.74 -22.78 10.22
C LEU A 82 10.73 -21.95 11.52
N LEU A 83 11.11 -22.56 12.64
CA LEU A 83 11.18 -21.89 13.94
C LEU A 83 12.25 -20.78 13.95
N LEU A 84 13.44 -21.07 13.42
CA LEU A 84 14.52 -20.10 13.28
C LEU A 84 14.13 -18.97 12.32
N HIS A 85 13.43 -19.28 11.22
CA HIS A 85 12.95 -18.24 10.32
C HIS A 85 11.88 -17.36 10.96
N ARG A 86 11.01 -17.92 11.81
CA ARG A 86 10.01 -17.15 12.58
C ARG A 86 10.62 -16.31 13.70
N GLY A 87 11.74 -16.75 14.30
CA GLY A 87 12.40 -16.07 15.41
C GLY A 87 13.52 -15.10 15.02
N LEU A 88 14.29 -15.37 13.96
CA LEU A 88 15.50 -14.63 13.58
C LEU A 88 15.35 -13.74 12.33
N THR A 89 14.45 -14.10 11.41
CA THR A 89 14.15 -13.28 10.22
C THR A 89 12.98 -12.34 10.53
N LEU A 90 13.20 -11.03 10.38
CA LEU A 90 12.33 -9.96 10.89
C LEU A 90 10.86 -10.06 10.43
N ARG A 91 9.94 -9.58 11.29
CA ARG A 91 8.49 -9.55 11.07
C ARG A 91 8.04 -8.64 9.91
N ASP A 92 8.89 -7.73 9.45
CA ASP A 92 8.52 -6.75 8.42
C ASP A 92 9.27 -6.92 7.09
N ASP A 93 9.95 -8.07 6.90
CA ASP A 93 10.72 -8.31 5.69
C ASP A 93 9.81 -8.86 4.55
N PRO A 94 9.54 -8.08 3.48
CA PRO A 94 8.75 -8.57 2.33
C PRO A 94 9.35 -9.83 1.68
N TYR A 95 10.65 -10.08 1.90
CA TYR A 95 11.41 -11.20 1.37
C TYR A 95 11.20 -12.50 2.19
N ALA A 96 10.68 -12.39 3.42
CA ALA A 96 10.36 -13.53 4.30
C ALA A 96 8.87 -13.94 4.24
N ARG A 97 8.05 -13.24 3.44
CA ARG A 97 6.59 -13.49 3.35
C ARG A 97 6.23 -14.90 2.87
N TRP A 98 7.04 -15.51 2.00
CA TRP A 98 6.80 -16.90 1.55
C TRP A 98 6.93 -17.93 2.67
N ILE A 99 7.76 -17.65 3.69
CA ILE A 99 7.93 -18.52 4.87
C ILE A 99 6.67 -18.47 5.75
N ARG A 100 5.90 -17.37 5.67
CA ARG A 100 4.63 -17.21 6.38
C ARG A 100 3.45 -17.81 5.65
N ASN A 101 3.52 -17.92 4.32
CA ASN A 101 2.53 -18.68 3.57
C ASN A 101 2.86 -20.18 3.72
N PRO A 102 2.08 -20.94 4.51
CA PRO A 102 2.43 -22.32 4.84
C PRO A 102 2.53 -23.17 3.57
N ARG A 103 1.68 -22.90 2.57
CA ARG A 103 1.66 -23.64 1.30
C ARG A 103 2.94 -23.42 0.49
N VAL A 104 3.45 -22.19 0.43
CA VAL A 104 4.67 -21.86 -0.33
C VAL A 104 5.91 -22.37 0.40
N PHE A 105 5.97 -22.21 1.72
CA PHE A 105 7.06 -22.77 2.53
C PHE A 105 7.14 -24.29 2.36
N ILE A 106 6.01 -24.99 2.53
CA ILE A 106 5.92 -26.45 2.34
C ILE A 106 6.36 -26.84 0.93
N LEU A 107 5.88 -26.15 -0.11
CA LEU A 107 6.26 -26.44 -1.49
C LEU A 107 7.78 -26.34 -1.71
N VAL A 108 8.42 -25.25 -1.24
CA VAL A 108 9.87 -25.05 -1.40
C VAL A 108 10.67 -26.10 -0.62
N VAL A 109 10.24 -26.42 0.60
CA VAL A 109 10.87 -27.46 1.43
C VAL A 109 10.74 -28.83 0.78
N VAL A 110 9.55 -29.19 0.28
CA VAL A 110 9.29 -30.47 -0.38
C VAL A 110 10.12 -30.60 -1.65
N VAL A 111 10.12 -29.58 -2.52
CA VAL A 111 10.91 -29.62 -3.77
C VAL A 111 12.40 -29.73 -3.47
N ALA A 112 12.92 -28.97 -2.50
CA ALA A 112 14.32 -29.06 -2.11
C ALA A 112 14.67 -30.41 -1.48
N GLY A 113 13.77 -30.97 -0.67
CA GLY A 113 13.91 -32.29 -0.06
C GLY A 113 13.91 -33.42 -1.08
N LEU A 114 13.04 -33.35 -2.10
CA LEU A 114 13.03 -34.32 -3.20
C LEU A 114 14.31 -34.26 -4.04
N VAL A 115 14.86 -33.07 -4.26
CA VAL A 115 16.15 -32.90 -4.95
C VAL A 115 17.28 -33.47 -4.09
N ASP A 116 17.30 -33.18 -2.80
CA ASP A 116 18.30 -33.71 -1.86
C ASP A 116 18.29 -35.24 -1.85
N LEU A 117 17.11 -35.84 -1.64
CA LEU A 117 16.90 -37.28 -1.65
C LEU A 117 17.30 -37.92 -2.98
N GLY A 118 16.95 -37.29 -4.11
CA GLY A 118 17.26 -37.79 -5.45
C GLY A 118 18.76 -37.73 -5.76
N VAL A 119 19.45 -36.64 -5.39
CA VAL A 119 20.90 -36.49 -5.58
C VAL A 119 21.64 -37.47 -4.66
N LEU A 120 21.23 -37.57 -3.40
CA LEU A 120 21.82 -38.53 -2.46
C LEU A 120 21.65 -39.96 -2.98
N SER A 121 20.43 -40.36 -3.33
CA SER A 121 20.14 -41.70 -3.86
C SER A 121 20.96 -42.01 -5.12
N GLY A 122 21.06 -41.06 -6.06
CA GLY A 122 21.89 -41.20 -7.26
C GLY A 122 23.38 -41.37 -6.95
N LEU A 123 23.91 -40.60 -6.00
CA LEU A 123 25.31 -40.71 -5.56
C LEU A 123 25.59 -42.02 -4.82
N LEU A 124 24.63 -42.52 -4.03
CA LEU A 124 24.74 -43.80 -3.34
C LEU A 124 24.78 -44.97 -4.34
N VAL A 125 23.92 -44.94 -5.36
CA VAL A 125 23.87 -45.95 -6.44
C VAL A 125 25.13 -45.92 -7.30
N VAL A 126 25.56 -44.75 -7.76
CA VAL A 126 26.75 -44.61 -8.62
C VAL A 126 28.05 -44.86 -7.83
N GLY A 127 28.07 -44.53 -6.54
CA GLY A 127 29.24 -44.68 -5.67
C GLY A 127 29.35 -46.03 -4.96
N GLY A 128 28.39 -46.94 -5.12
CA GLY A 128 28.37 -48.24 -4.43
C GLY A 128 28.31 -48.13 -2.90
N ILE A 129 27.67 -47.07 -2.38
CA ILE A 129 27.58 -46.77 -0.95
C ILE A 129 26.34 -47.48 -0.39
N ASN A 130 26.55 -48.48 0.48
CA ASN A 130 25.51 -49.22 1.19
C ASN A 130 25.48 -48.82 2.68
N ASP A 131 24.55 -49.39 3.46
CA ASP A 131 24.42 -49.11 4.91
C ASP A 131 25.69 -49.43 5.73
N SER A 132 26.68 -50.13 5.15
CA SER A 132 27.98 -50.44 5.75
C SER A 132 29.13 -49.52 5.30
N ALA A 133 28.85 -48.46 4.55
CA ALA A 133 29.87 -47.56 4.05
C ALA A 133 30.50 -46.69 5.16
N PRO A 134 31.79 -46.30 5.03
CA PRO A 134 32.43 -45.41 5.99
C PRO A 134 31.70 -44.07 6.09
N VAL A 135 31.53 -43.55 7.31
CA VAL A 135 30.85 -42.27 7.61
C VAL A 135 31.38 -41.11 6.75
N SER A 136 32.68 -41.11 6.42
CA SER A 136 33.29 -40.08 5.57
C SER A 136 32.73 -40.03 4.14
N ARG A 137 32.32 -41.17 3.56
CA ARG A 137 31.71 -41.23 2.22
C ARG A 137 30.26 -40.78 2.24
N LEU A 138 29.52 -41.16 3.29
CA LEU A 138 28.14 -40.71 3.51
C LEU A 138 28.09 -39.18 3.70
N LEU A 139 29.00 -38.63 4.51
CA LEU A 139 29.15 -37.20 4.72
C LEU A 139 29.44 -36.43 3.42
N LEU A 140 30.31 -36.95 2.56
CA LEU A 140 30.64 -36.32 1.28
C LEU A 140 29.42 -36.32 0.33
N ALA A 141 28.73 -37.45 0.22
CA ALA A 141 27.54 -37.58 -0.62
C ALA A 141 26.39 -36.66 -0.16
N LYS A 142 26.10 -36.64 1.14
CA LYS A 142 25.09 -35.75 1.73
C LYS A 142 25.48 -34.28 1.61
N SER A 143 26.75 -33.92 1.82
CA SER A 143 27.22 -32.53 1.64
C SER A 143 27.01 -32.03 0.21
N LEU A 144 27.22 -32.89 -0.79
CA LEU A 144 26.98 -32.57 -2.19
C LEU A 144 25.47 -32.45 -2.49
N ALA A 145 24.65 -33.36 -1.97
CA ALA A 145 23.19 -33.31 -2.09
C ALA A 145 22.61 -32.01 -1.50
N VAL A 146 23.03 -31.66 -0.27
CA VAL A 146 22.57 -30.46 0.43
C VAL A 146 23.04 -29.19 -0.28
N ALA A 147 24.23 -29.19 -0.88
CA ALA A 147 24.70 -28.06 -1.69
C ALA A 147 23.84 -27.85 -2.94
N VAL A 148 23.46 -28.92 -3.64
CA VAL A 148 22.56 -28.86 -4.80
C VAL A 148 21.16 -28.40 -4.38
N ALA A 149 20.60 -28.99 -3.32
CA ALA A 149 19.29 -28.59 -2.76
C ALA A 149 19.30 -27.14 -2.27
N GLY A 150 20.42 -26.68 -1.68
CA GLY A 150 20.64 -25.28 -1.29
C GLY A 150 20.62 -24.32 -2.49
N GLY A 151 21.20 -24.73 -3.62
CA GLY A 151 21.10 -24.01 -4.89
C GLY A 151 19.65 -23.87 -5.37
N VAL A 152 18.87 -24.96 -5.32
CA VAL A 152 17.44 -24.96 -5.68
C VAL A 152 16.63 -24.04 -4.76
N ARG A 153 16.85 -24.09 -3.44
CA ARG A 153 16.20 -23.17 -2.48
C ARG A 153 16.54 -21.72 -2.76
N ALA A 154 17.79 -21.40 -3.05
CA ALA A 154 18.22 -20.04 -3.36
C ALA A 154 17.56 -19.52 -4.65
N VAL A 155 17.42 -20.37 -5.68
CA VAL A 155 16.71 -20.04 -6.92
C VAL A 155 15.21 -19.84 -6.67
N ALA A 156 14.56 -20.72 -5.91
CA ALA A 156 13.14 -20.63 -5.59
C ALA A 156 12.80 -19.39 -4.73
N TYR A 157 13.60 -19.11 -3.70
CA TYR A 157 13.50 -17.89 -2.87
C TYR A 157 13.58 -16.63 -3.73
N ARG A 158 14.56 -16.60 -4.62
CA ARG A 158 14.81 -15.51 -5.53
C ARG A 158 13.64 -15.37 -6.53
N ALA A 159 13.14 -16.46 -7.10
CA ALA A 159 11.97 -16.45 -7.98
C ALA A 159 10.69 -15.92 -7.29
N PHE A 160 10.46 -16.26 -6.01
CA PHE A 160 9.31 -15.77 -5.26
C PHE A 160 9.40 -14.26 -4.98
N LEU A 161 10.54 -13.78 -4.50
CA LEU A 161 10.79 -12.36 -4.25
C LEU A 161 10.44 -11.51 -5.47
N PHE A 162 10.87 -11.98 -6.64
CA PHE A 162 10.72 -11.24 -7.87
C PHE A 162 9.31 -11.37 -8.48
N ARG A 163 8.51 -12.38 -8.14
CA ARG A 163 7.06 -12.35 -8.40
C ARG A 163 6.36 -11.19 -7.69
N VAL A 164 6.81 -10.84 -6.48
CA VAL A 164 6.24 -9.70 -5.74
C VAL A 164 6.59 -8.38 -6.44
N ILE A 165 7.86 -8.20 -6.81
CA ILE A 165 8.30 -7.01 -7.57
C ILE A 165 7.59 -6.91 -8.92
N ARG A 166 7.41 -8.04 -9.62
CA ARG A 166 6.65 -8.07 -10.88
C ARG A 166 5.20 -7.65 -10.69
N ARG A 167 4.54 -8.11 -9.63
CA ARG A 167 3.17 -7.70 -9.32
C ARG A 167 3.05 -6.20 -9.06
N GLU A 168 4.09 -5.59 -8.49
CA GLU A 168 4.17 -4.13 -8.29
C GLU A 168 4.42 -3.38 -9.60
N GLN A 169 5.19 -3.93 -10.55
CA GLN A 169 5.52 -3.28 -11.83
C GLN A 169 4.49 -3.50 -12.95
N ASP A 170 3.73 -4.61 -12.90
CA ASP A 170 2.67 -4.96 -13.88
C ASP A 170 1.36 -4.15 -13.65
N GLN A 171 1.35 -3.16 -12.75
CA GLN A 171 0.22 -2.26 -12.51
C GLN A 171 0.52 -0.87 -13.06
N PRO A 172 -0.38 -0.25 -13.84
CA PRO A 172 -0.16 1.12 -14.31
C PRO A 172 -0.23 2.11 -13.15
N ILE A 173 0.46 3.26 -13.29
CA ILE A 173 0.35 4.38 -12.34
C ILE A 173 -0.52 5.45 -12.98
N ASP A 174 -1.50 5.94 -12.21
CA ASP A 174 -2.29 7.10 -12.57
C ASP A 174 -1.42 8.37 -12.49
N ARG A 175 -0.89 8.81 -13.64
CA ARG A 175 -0.14 10.05 -13.80
C ARG A 175 -0.63 10.78 -15.03
N ALA A 176 -0.63 12.11 -14.96
CA ALA A 176 -0.93 12.94 -16.13
C ALA A 176 -0.04 12.55 -17.33
N PRO A 177 -0.57 12.63 -18.58
CA PRO A 177 0.21 12.38 -19.78
C PRO A 177 1.45 13.26 -19.78
N ALA A 178 2.61 12.69 -20.12
CA ALA A 178 3.83 13.48 -20.17
C ALA A 178 3.70 14.61 -21.21
N SER A 179 4.35 15.75 -20.95
CA SER A 179 4.35 16.89 -21.87
C SER A 179 5.05 16.54 -23.19
N GLY A 180 4.53 17.03 -24.32
CA GLY A 180 5.16 16.84 -25.62
C GLY A 180 4.40 17.51 -26.75
N GLY A 181 5.13 17.91 -27.80
CA GLY A 181 4.59 18.58 -28.99
C GLY A 181 3.92 17.62 -29.99
N ALA A 182 4.12 16.31 -29.81
CA ALA A 182 3.49 15.25 -30.59
C ALA A 182 2.99 14.14 -29.63
N ARG A 183 2.03 13.30 -30.08
CA ARG A 183 1.58 12.14 -29.29
C ARG A 183 2.73 11.14 -29.09
N ALA A 184 3.51 10.90 -30.13
CA ALA A 184 4.66 9.99 -30.09
C ALA A 184 5.86 10.51 -30.88
N THR A 185 7.06 10.19 -30.40
CA THR A 185 8.31 10.26 -31.19
C THR A 185 8.81 8.85 -31.43
N LEU A 186 9.00 8.43 -32.69
CA LEU A 186 9.70 7.21 -33.04
C LEU A 186 11.15 7.51 -33.41
N VAL A 187 12.09 6.93 -32.66
CA VAL A 187 13.52 6.98 -32.91
C VAL A 187 13.94 5.77 -33.75
N LEU A 188 14.58 6.03 -34.89
CA LEU A 188 15.14 5.03 -35.80
C LEU A 188 16.68 5.14 -35.81
N PRO A 189 17.41 4.28 -35.08
CA PRO A 189 18.86 4.19 -35.19
C PRO A 189 19.21 3.52 -36.53
N ALA A 190 20.06 4.17 -37.33
CA ALA A 190 20.47 3.73 -38.66
C ALA A 190 21.99 3.71 -38.78
N TYR A 191 22.54 2.69 -39.42
CA TYR A 191 23.95 2.61 -39.79
C TYR A 191 24.14 1.89 -41.12
N CYS A 192 24.63 2.61 -42.14
CA CYS A 192 24.78 2.15 -43.51
C CYS A 192 23.49 1.57 -44.11
N GLU A 193 22.41 2.36 -44.03
CA GLU A 193 21.04 1.99 -44.42
C GLU A 193 20.51 2.80 -45.62
N ALA A 194 21.38 3.39 -46.43
CA ALA A 194 20.98 4.30 -47.50
C ALA A 194 20.01 3.67 -48.52
N ASP A 195 20.06 2.35 -48.70
CA ASP A 195 19.20 1.60 -49.62
C ASP A 195 17.78 1.36 -49.10
N ARG A 196 17.53 1.48 -47.78
CA ARG A 196 16.23 1.13 -47.16
C ARG A 196 15.64 2.17 -46.23
N ILE A 197 16.43 3.06 -45.63
CA ILE A 197 15.95 4.02 -44.63
C ILE A 197 14.83 4.91 -45.17
N ALA A 198 14.88 5.25 -46.46
CA ALA A 198 13.85 6.05 -47.12
C ALA A 198 12.50 5.34 -47.23
N GLU A 199 12.50 4.01 -47.39
CA GLU A 199 11.28 3.21 -47.33
C GLU A 199 10.77 3.09 -45.89
N SER A 200 11.66 2.84 -44.92
CA SER A 200 11.30 2.71 -43.50
C SER A 200 10.63 3.98 -42.96
N VAL A 201 11.18 5.16 -43.25
CA VAL A 201 10.59 6.45 -42.84
C VAL A 201 9.20 6.64 -43.45
N ARG A 202 9.02 6.32 -44.74
CA ARG A 202 7.72 6.43 -45.42
C ARG A 202 6.69 5.46 -44.85
N ARG A 203 7.07 4.20 -44.59
CA ARG A 203 6.21 3.19 -43.97
C ARG A 203 5.79 3.59 -42.56
N VAL A 204 6.72 4.04 -41.72
CA VAL A 204 6.39 4.55 -40.37
C VAL A 204 5.39 5.69 -40.47
N ARG A 205 5.62 6.67 -41.34
CA ARG A 205 4.71 7.81 -41.50
C ARG A 205 3.31 7.37 -41.91
N ALA A 206 3.21 6.44 -42.86
CA ALA A 206 1.93 5.97 -43.38
C ALA A 206 1.18 5.08 -42.37
N GLU A 207 1.85 4.05 -41.85
CA GLU A 207 1.21 3.00 -41.06
C GLU A 207 1.03 3.42 -39.59
N LEU A 208 2.10 3.89 -38.92
CA LEU A 208 2.00 4.34 -37.52
C LEU A 208 1.26 5.67 -37.42
N GLY A 209 1.48 6.59 -38.37
CA GLY A 209 0.73 7.85 -38.42
C GLY A 209 -0.78 7.64 -38.56
N ALA A 210 -1.20 6.69 -39.39
CA ALA A 210 -2.61 6.32 -39.52
C ALA A 210 -3.14 5.65 -38.25
N ALA A 211 -2.38 4.70 -37.67
CA ALA A 211 -2.80 3.99 -36.45
C ALA A 211 -2.93 4.92 -35.23
N LEU A 212 -2.16 6.01 -35.17
CA LEU A 212 -2.25 6.99 -34.08
C LEU A 212 -3.39 8.01 -34.26
N SER A 213 -3.97 8.13 -35.45
CA SER A 213 -5.00 9.13 -35.77
C SER A 213 -6.41 8.63 -35.44
N PRO A 214 -7.23 9.34 -34.63
CA PRO A 214 -8.63 8.98 -34.41
C PRO A 214 -9.44 9.10 -35.70
N SER A 215 -10.31 8.13 -36.00
CA SER A 215 -11.26 8.15 -37.12
C SER A 215 -12.39 9.19 -36.96
N SER A 216 -12.40 9.98 -35.89
CA SER A 216 -13.41 10.98 -35.59
C SER A 216 -12.81 12.17 -34.84
N LEU A 217 -12.37 13.21 -35.55
CA LEU A 217 -12.39 14.63 -35.14
C LEU A 217 -11.74 15.49 -36.23
N GLY A 218 -12.48 16.50 -36.68
CA GLY A 218 -12.06 17.43 -37.73
C GLY A 218 -11.12 18.52 -37.23
N ARG A 219 -10.29 19.02 -38.17
CA ARG A 219 -9.63 20.33 -38.20
C ARG A 219 -8.76 20.68 -36.98
N GLY A 220 -7.59 20.06 -36.93
CA GLY A 220 -6.43 20.46 -36.13
C GLY A 220 -5.17 19.71 -36.57
N GLY A 221 -4.81 19.80 -37.85
CA GLY A 221 -3.68 19.06 -38.42
C GLY A 221 -2.33 19.71 -38.14
N ALA A 222 -1.57 19.18 -37.18
CA ALA A 222 -0.10 19.21 -37.15
C ALA A 222 0.47 18.19 -36.14
N GLN A 223 1.19 17.19 -36.69
CA GLN A 223 2.09 16.20 -36.07
C GLN A 223 1.65 15.44 -34.80
N GLN A 224 0.86 14.39 -34.99
CA GLN A 224 0.68 13.34 -33.97
C GLN A 224 1.93 12.44 -33.81
N LEU A 225 2.80 12.38 -34.82
CA LEU A 225 3.99 11.53 -34.85
C LEU A 225 5.21 12.34 -35.30
N GLU A 226 6.26 12.35 -34.47
CA GLU A 226 7.61 12.79 -34.82
C GLU A 226 8.47 11.56 -35.18
N ILE A 227 9.20 11.62 -36.30
CA ILE A 227 10.18 10.61 -36.72
C ILE A 227 11.57 11.22 -36.60
N VAL A 228 12.38 10.65 -35.70
CA VAL A 228 13.78 11.02 -35.49
C VAL A 228 14.65 9.89 -36.01
N VAL A 229 15.42 10.16 -37.07
CA VAL A 229 16.43 9.22 -37.57
C VAL A 229 17.79 9.59 -36.98
N VAL A 230 18.51 8.61 -36.45
CA VAL A 230 19.86 8.81 -35.92
C VAL A 230 20.83 7.99 -36.75
N ASP A 231 21.60 8.67 -37.58
CA ASP A 231 22.71 8.12 -38.34
C ASP A 231 23.93 7.94 -37.42
N ASP A 232 24.25 6.69 -37.07
CA ASP A 232 25.36 6.27 -36.21
C ASP A 232 26.70 6.26 -36.97
N GLY A 233 27.02 7.38 -37.63
CA GLY A 233 28.28 7.59 -38.34
C GLY A 233 28.42 6.81 -39.64
N SER A 234 27.34 6.69 -40.44
CA SER A 234 27.38 5.99 -41.72
C SER A 234 28.33 6.64 -42.71
N THR A 235 28.96 5.81 -43.54
CA THR A 235 29.84 6.25 -44.64
C THR A 235 29.13 6.35 -45.99
N ASP A 236 27.83 6.06 -46.03
CA ASP A 236 26.97 6.14 -47.21
C ASP A 236 26.00 7.34 -47.10
N GLY A 237 25.01 7.40 -48.00
CA GLY A 237 24.01 8.48 -48.06
C GLY A 237 22.82 8.31 -47.09
N THR A 238 22.97 7.59 -45.97
CA THR A 238 21.85 7.27 -45.06
C THR A 238 21.14 8.51 -44.53
N ALA A 239 21.90 9.51 -44.05
CA ALA A 239 21.32 10.73 -43.50
C ALA A 239 20.59 11.56 -44.56
N GLU A 240 21.14 11.65 -45.77
CA GLU A 240 20.51 12.35 -46.90
C GLU A 240 19.20 11.64 -47.30
N ALA A 241 19.23 10.33 -47.48
CA ALA A 241 18.06 9.52 -47.83
C ALA A 241 16.93 9.64 -46.77
N ALA A 242 17.28 9.70 -45.48
CA ALA A 242 16.31 9.90 -44.40
C ALA A 242 15.63 11.28 -44.45
N ARG A 243 16.40 12.34 -44.75
CA ARG A 243 15.86 13.71 -44.90
C ARG A 243 14.93 13.80 -46.09
N GLU A 244 15.35 13.26 -47.24
CA GLU A 244 14.54 13.26 -48.48
C GLU A 244 13.24 12.47 -48.32
N ALA A 245 13.25 11.41 -47.51
CA ALA A 245 12.07 10.62 -47.19
C ALA A 245 11.09 11.29 -46.21
N GLY A 246 11.45 12.46 -45.67
CA GLY A 246 10.58 13.24 -44.78
C GLY A 246 10.69 12.85 -43.31
N ALA A 247 11.86 12.45 -42.82
CA ALA A 247 12.12 12.39 -41.38
C ALA A 247 12.05 13.81 -40.80
N ASP A 248 11.38 13.98 -39.65
CA ASP A 248 11.23 15.31 -39.05
C ASP A 248 12.58 15.83 -38.56
N ARG A 249 13.44 14.91 -38.08
CA ARG A 249 14.79 15.23 -37.61
C ARG A 249 15.77 14.12 -37.96
N VAL A 250 16.97 14.51 -38.37
CA VAL A 250 18.08 13.60 -38.67
C VAL A 250 19.30 14.04 -37.88
N ILE A 251 19.74 13.21 -36.94
CA ILE A 251 20.96 13.40 -36.15
C ILE A 251 22.05 12.53 -36.75
N ARG A 252 23.26 13.07 -36.94
CA ARG A 252 24.42 12.31 -37.38
C ARG A 252 25.49 12.32 -36.29
N LEU A 253 25.93 11.14 -35.86
CA LEU A 253 27.08 10.97 -34.98
C LEU A 253 28.37 11.02 -35.79
N GLU A 254 29.46 11.49 -35.19
CA GLU A 254 30.76 11.66 -35.88
C GLU A 254 31.38 10.32 -36.31
N GLU A 255 31.18 9.29 -35.50
CA GLU A 255 31.66 7.93 -35.71
C GLU A 255 30.63 6.90 -35.24
N ASN A 256 30.81 5.64 -35.65
CA ASN A 256 29.96 4.54 -35.18
C ASN A 256 30.19 4.27 -33.69
N ALA A 257 29.22 4.69 -32.87
CA ALA A 257 29.24 4.53 -31.42
C ALA A 257 28.38 3.35 -30.95
N GLY A 258 27.44 2.90 -31.79
CA GLY A 258 26.59 1.75 -31.55
C GLY A 258 25.13 2.11 -31.24
N LYS A 259 24.24 1.12 -31.36
CA LYS A 259 22.78 1.29 -31.21
C LYS A 259 22.36 2.02 -29.93
N GLY A 260 22.97 1.70 -28.79
CA GLY A 260 22.65 2.35 -27.51
C GLY A 260 22.97 3.85 -27.52
N ALA A 261 24.10 4.25 -28.14
CA ALA A 261 24.45 5.66 -28.32
C ALA A 261 23.50 6.36 -29.31
N ALA A 262 23.18 5.71 -30.43
CA ALA A 262 22.26 6.24 -31.43
C ALA A 262 20.85 6.45 -30.85
N VAL A 263 20.28 5.45 -30.15
CA VAL A 263 18.96 5.58 -29.51
C VAL A 263 18.99 6.67 -28.43
N ARG A 264 20.03 6.71 -27.59
CA ARG A 264 20.18 7.73 -26.55
C ARG A 264 20.25 9.15 -27.13
N ALA A 265 20.96 9.36 -28.24
CA ALA A 265 20.99 10.63 -28.95
C ALA A 265 19.60 11.01 -29.51
N GLY A 266 18.86 10.04 -30.05
CA GLY A 266 17.48 10.27 -30.52
C GLY A 266 16.50 10.60 -29.40
N VAL A 267 16.57 9.86 -28.28
CA VAL A 267 15.74 10.11 -27.08
C VAL A 267 16.03 11.49 -26.48
N ALA A 268 17.30 11.92 -26.47
CA ALA A 268 17.70 13.22 -25.93
C ALA A 268 17.02 14.40 -26.63
N VAL A 269 16.65 14.21 -27.90
CA VAL A 269 16.04 15.27 -28.71
C VAL A 269 14.55 15.08 -28.96
N ALA A 270 13.98 13.90 -28.66
CA ALA A 270 12.58 13.56 -28.88
C ALA A 270 11.61 14.52 -28.17
N THR A 271 10.56 14.96 -28.86
CA THR A 271 9.59 15.96 -28.36
C THR A 271 8.20 15.40 -28.04
N GLY A 272 7.95 14.13 -28.35
CA GLY A 272 6.67 13.46 -28.14
C GLY A 272 6.39 13.11 -26.68
N ARG A 273 5.10 12.95 -26.34
CA ARG A 273 4.63 12.51 -25.02
C ARG A 273 5.08 11.07 -24.71
N THR A 274 5.07 10.22 -25.74
CA THR A 274 5.63 8.87 -25.71
C THR A 274 6.87 8.80 -26.61
N VAL A 275 7.97 8.25 -26.11
CA VAL A 275 9.20 8.04 -26.89
C VAL A 275 9.37 6.55 -27.17
N LEU A 276 9.43 6.20 -28.44
CA LEU A 276 9.58 4.83 -28.92
C LEU A 276 10.89 4.71 -29.68
N PHE A 277 11.40 3.48 -29.77
CA PHE A 277 12.40 3.15 -30.77
C PHE A 277 12.09 1.79 -31.41
N THR A 278 12.48 1.64 -32.67
CA THR A 278 12.49 0.38 -33.41
C THR A 278 13.70 0.32 -34.33
N ASP A 279 14.09 -0.87 -34.77
CA ASP A 279 15.20 -1.04 -35.71
C ASP A 279 14.85 -0.46 -37.09
N ALA A 280 15.84 0.12 -37.79
CA ALA A 280 15.64 0.76 -39.10
C ALA A 280 15.17 -0.21 -40.20
N ASP A 281 15.33 -1.52 -40.01
CA ASP A 281 14.83 -2.55 -40.93
C ASP A 281 13.34 -2.89 -40.73
N LEU A 282 12.69 -2.28 -39.74
CA LEU A 282 11.29 -2.49 -39.38
C LEU A 282 10.96 -3.99 -39.26
N ALA A 283 11.76 -4.73 -38.49
CA ALA A 283 11.49 -6.14 -38.17
C ALA A 283 10.08 -6.37 -37.59
N TYR A 284 9.48 -5.32 -37.01
CA TYR A 284 8.09 -5.27 -36.54
C TYR A 284 7.35 -4.20 -37.36
N GLY A 285 6.14 -4.53 -37.81
CA GLY A 285 5.29 -3.60 -38.54
C GLY A 285 5.05 -2.31 -37.75
N PRO A 286 5.22 -1.11 -38.35
CA PRO A 286 5.05 0.15 -37.64
C PRO A 286 3.71 0.31 -36.92
N ALA A 287 2.60 -0.25 -37.45
CA ALA A 287 1.29 -0.19 -36.81
C ALA A 287 1.26 -0.84 -35.41
N GLN A 288 2.10 -1.85 -35.16
CA GLN A 288 2.18 -2.52 -33.86
C GLN A 288 2.71 -1.59 -32.76
N ALA A 289 3.46 -0.54 -33.12
CA ALA A 289 3.96 0.45 -32.17
C ALA A 289 2.82 1.28 -31.55
N ALA A 290 1.64 1.37 -32.18
CA ALA A 290 0.49 2.06 -31.62
C ALA A 290 -0.01 1.43 -30.32
N VAL A 291 -0.03 0.09 -30.25
CA VAL A 291 -0.41 -0.65 -29.03
C VAL A 291 0.53 -0.29 -27.88
N LEU A 292 1.82 -0.11 -28.15
CA LEU A 292 2.77 0.29 -27.12
C LEU A 292 2.52 1.74 -26.64
N VAL A 293 2.11 2.64 -27.54
CA VAL A 293 1.70 4.01 -27.17
C VAL A 293 0.49 3.98 -26.27
N GLU A 294 -0.53 3.20 -26.61
CA GLU A 294 -1.75 3.04 -25.81
C GLU A 294 -1.42 2.54 -24.40
N ARG A 295 -0.52 1.56 -24.26
CA ARG A 295 -0.09 1.08 -22.94
C ARG A 295 0.66 2.14 -22.14
N VAL A 296 1.46 3.01 -22.76
CA VAL A 296 2.07 4.14 -22.04
C VAL A 296 0.99 5.13 -21.59
N GLU A 297 -0.03 5.36 -22.42
CA GLU A 297 -1.18 6.21 -22.09
C GLU A 297 -2.09 5.61 -21.01
N GLU A 298 -2.13 4.27 -20.88
CA GLU A 298 -2.78 3.55 -19.77
C GLU A 298 -2.05 3.75 -18.41
N GLY A 299 -0.87 4.37 -18.39
CA GLY A 299 -0.13 4.70 -17.17
C GLY A 299 1.14 3.88 -16.94
N PHE A 300 1.63 3.13 -17.93
CA PHE A 300 2.91 2.41 -17.82
C PHE A 300 4.11 3.30 -18.17
N ASP A 301 5.14 3.29 -17.31
CA ASP A 301 6.39 4.04 -17.52
C ASP A 301 7.22 3.45 -18.67
N VAL A 302 7.21 2.12 -18.81
CA VAL A 302 7.97 1.35 -19.80
C VAL A 302 7.09 0.27 -20.44
N VAL A 303 7.08 0.20 -21.77
CA VAL A 303 6.33 -0.83 -22.52
C VAL A 303 7.27 -1.51 -23.51
N VAL A 304 7.24 -2.84 -23.55
CA VAL A 304 8.19 -3.63 -24.32
C VAL A 304 7.45 -4.61 -25.22
N GLY A 305 7.79 -4.63 -26.52
CA GLY A 305 7.35 -5.71 -27.40
C GLY A 305 7.97 -7.05 -27.00
N SER A 306 7.23 -8.15 -27.14
CA SER A 306 7.71 -9.48 -26.77
C SER A 306 7.43 -10.51 -27.85
N ARG A 307 8.50 -11.09 -28.42
CA ARG A 307 8.41 -12.20 -29.40
C ARG A 307 8.05 -13.54 -28.75
N ARG A 308 8.04 -13.60 -27.41
CA ARG A 308 7.92 -14.82 -26.60
C ARG A 308 6.68 -14.78 -25.70
N HIS A 309 5.71 -13.94 -26.02
CA HIS A 309 4.41 -13.88 -25.34
C HIS A 309 3.59 -15.14 -25.65
N THR A 310 2.71 -15.54 -24.72
CA THR A 310 1.88 -16.76 -24.83
C THR A 310 0.91 -16.75 -26.02
N GLU A 311 0.66 -15.59 -26.61
CA GLU A 311 -0.25 -15.38 -27.74
C GLU A 311 0.48 -15.16 -29.08
N THR A 312 1.82 -15.18 -29.09
CA THR A 312 2.61 -14.93 -30.31
C THR A 312 2.71 -16.16 -31.21
N ARG A 313 2.42 -16.02 -32.52
CA ARG A 313 2.69 -17.05 -33.55
C ARG A 313 4.03 -16.77 -34.25
N THR A 314 5.00 -17.67 -34.12
CA THR A 314 6.32 -17.53 -34.78
C THR A 314 6.40 -18.41 -36.03
N LEU A 315 6.59 -17.80 -37.20
CA LEU A 315 6.58 -18.50 -38.51
C LEU A 315 7.93 -19.07 -38.98
N VAL A 316 9.05 -18.87 -38.27
CA VAL A 316 10.37 -19.37 -38.73
C VAL A 316 11.18 -20.01 -37.59
N ARG A 317 11.62 -21.26 -37.80
CA ARG A 317 12.52 -22.01 -36.89
C ARG A 317 13.98 -21.56 -37.08
N ALA A 318 14.61 -21.04 -36.02
CA ALA A 318 16.04 -20.77 -35.99
C ALA A 318 16.89 -22.06 -35.88
N GLY A 319 18.10 -22.07 -36.44
CA GLY A 319 19.01 -23.23 -36.42
C GLY A 319 19.65 -23.54 -35.05
N ARG A 320 19.98 -24.82 -34.81
CA ARG A 320 20.41 -25.41 -33.51
C ARG A 320 21.56 -24.69 -32.79
N LEU A 321 22.54 -24.14 -33.52
CA LEU A 321 23.68 -23.41 -32.93
C LEU A 321 23.28 -22.04 -32.37
N ARG A 322 22.32 -21.38 -33.03
CA ARG A 322 21.73 -20.10 -32.62
C ARG A 322 20.82 -20.30 -31.40
N GLU A 323 20.16 -21.45 -31.32
CA GLU A 323 19.41 -21.91 -30.15
C GLU A 323 20.30 -22.09 -28.91
N LEU A 324 21.48 -22.71 -29.06
CA LEU A 324 22.40 -22.94 -27.95
C LEU A 324 22.99 -21.63 -27.41
N GLY A 325 23.40 -20.73 -28.31
CA GLY A 325 23.85 -19.37 -27.95
C GLY A 325 22.75 -18.55 -27.28
N GLY A 326 21.51 -18.64 -27.79
CA GLY A 326 20.33 -18.02 -27.17
C GLY A 326 20.00 -18.58 -25.79
N ARG A 327 20.21 -19.87 -25.53
CA ARG A 327 20.03 -20.49 -24.20
C ARG A 327 21.07 -20.03 -23.19
N LEU A 328 22.32 -19.82 -23.63
CA LEU A 328 23.42 -19.35 -22.77
C LEU A 328 23.28 -17.86 -22.43
N ILE A 329 22.89 -17.04 -23.42
CA ILE A 329 22.51 -15.65 -23.21
C ILE A 329 21.28 -15.56 -22.31
N ASN A 330 20.25 -16.37 -22.56
CA ASN A 330 19.09 -16.44 -21.67
C ASN A 330 19.50 -16.81 -20.25
N LEU A 331 20.34 -17.83 -20.04
CA LEU A 331 20.81 -18.20 -18.70
C LEU A 331 21.56 -17.06 -18.02
N ALA A 332 22.43 -16.34 -18.75
CA ALA A 332 23.13 -15.18 -18.23
C ALA A 332 22.16 -14.04 -17.90
N THR A 333 21.21 -13.72 -18.78
CA THR A 333 20.15 -12.73 -18.58
C THR A 333 19.22 -13.11 -17.45
N HIS A 334 18.88 -14.38 -17.27
CA HIS A 334 18.12 -14.88 -16.12
C HIS A 334 18.96 -14.79 -14.83
N ALA A 335 20.28 -15.01 -14.91
CA ALA A 335 21.17 -14.82 -13.79
C ALA A 335 21.34 -13.34 -13.42
N LEU A 336 21.20 -12.39 -14.36
CA LEU A 336 21.37 -10.95 -14.19
C LEU A 336 20.06 -10.19 -13.91
N LEU A 337 19.10 -10.31 -14.82
CA LEU A 337 17.72 -9.79 -14.84
C LEU A 337 16.67 -10.83 -14.41
N LEU A 338 17.09 -11.84 -13.66
CA LEU A 338 16.22 -12.65 -12.79
C LEU A 338 15.10 -13.45 -13.45
N GLY A 339 15.09 -13.53 -14.79
CA GLY A 339 14.19 -14.37 -15.57
C GLY A 339 12.74 -13.88 -15.58
N GLN A 340 12.51 -12.60 -15.29
CA GLN A 340 11.16 -12.03 -15.21
C GLN A 340 10.62 -11.64 -16.60
N TYR A 341 11.47 -11.08 -17.45
CA TYR A 341 11.11 -10.61 -18.78
C TYR A 341 11.34 -11.71 -19.81
N ARG A 342 10.34 -11.92 -20.66
CA ARG A 342 10.34 -12.95 -21.69
C ARG A 342 11.27 -12.55 -22.84
N ASP A 343 11.40 -11.24 -23.12
CA ASP A 343 12.19 -10.75 -24.25
C ASP A 343 12.81 -9.36 -24.03
N THR A 344 13.99 -9.33 -23.42
CA THR A 344 14.69 -8.05 -23.15
C THR A 344 15.28 -7.41 -24.40
N GLN A 345 15.46 -8.19 -25.47
CA GLN A 345 16.15 -7.78 -26.70
C GLN A 345 15.19 -7.56 -27.87
N CYS A 346 13.89 -7.37 -27.61
CA CYS A 346 12.98 -6.90 -28.64
C CYS A 346 13.36 -5.48 -29.06
N GLY A 347 13.45 -5.24 -30.37
CA GLY A 347 13.83 -3.94 -30.92
C GLY A 347 12.77 -2.86 -30.75
N LEU A 348 11.51 -3.23 -30.44
CA LEU A 348 10.38 -2.32 -30.30
C LEU A 348 10.07 -2.06 -28.81
N LYS A 349 10.29 -0.83 -28.35
CA LYS A 349 10.01 -0.39 -26.98
C LYS A 349 9.44 1.03 -26.95
N ALA A 350 8.60 1.31 -25.96
CA ALA A 350 8.03 2.63 -25.71
C ALA A 350 8.23 3.04 -24.24
N PHE A 351 8.37 4.34 -24.03
CA PHE A 351 8.62 4.94 -22.73
C PHE A 351 7.83 6.23 -22.62
N ARG A 352 7.36 6.54 -21.41
CA ARG A 352 6.86 7.88 -21.09
C ARG A 352 8.01 8.89 -21.21
N SER A 353 7.80 10.06 -21.81
CA SER A 353 8.92 10.95 -22.20
C SER A 353 9.72 11.51 -21.01
N ASP A 354 9.06 11.79 -19.89
CA ASP A 354 9.66 12.24 -18.62
C ASP A 354 10.45 11.13 -17.88
N VAL A 355 10.19 9.87 -18.23
CA VAL A 355 10.95 8.69 -17.82
C VAL A 355 12.10 8.41 -18.78
N ALA A 356 11.84 8.48 -20.09
CA ALA A 356 12.81 8.13 -21.13
C ALA A 356 14.09 8.98 -21.00
N ARG A 357 13.96 10.31 -20.92
CA ARG A 357 15.13 11.21 -20.86
C ARG A 357 16.09 10.89 -19.71
N PRO A 358 15.66 10.84 -18.44
CA PRO A 358 16.57 10.48 -17.35
C PRO A 358 17.05 9.03 -17.42
N LEU A 359 16.19 8.08 -17.82
CA LEU A 359 16.54 6.66 -17.88
C LEU A 359 17.66 6.40 -18.89
N PHE A 360 17.55 7.00 -20.08
CA PHE A 360 18.58 6.92 -21.10
C PHE A 360 19.82 7.73 -20.74
N ALA A 361 19.69 8.89 -20.08
CA ALA A 361 20.85 9.63 -19.57
C ALA A 361 21.63 8.86 -18.48
N ALA A 362 20.94 8.03 -17.69
CA ALA A 362 21.56 7.17 -16.67
C ALA A 362 22.19 5.89 -17.26
N SER A 363 21.80 5.49 -18.48
CA SER A 363 22.38 4.36 -19.18
C SER A 363 23.75 4.70 -19.76
N THR A 364 24.64 3.71 -19.82
CA THR A 364 26.06 3.92 -20.06
C THR A 364 26.69 2.93 -21.04
N LEU A 365 25.94 1.93 -21.49
CA LEU A 365 26.34 1.03 -22.55
C LEU A 365 25.88 1.59 -23.91
N ASP A 366 26.79 1.55 -24.89
CA ASP A 366 26.53 2.03 -26.25
C ASP A 366 26.20 0.88 -27.23
N GLY A 367 26.51 -0.36 -26.88
CA GLY A 367 26.25 -1.55 -27.70
C GLY A 367 24.92 -2.24 -27.41
N PHE A 368 24.68 -3.41 -28.02
CA PHE A 368 23.45 -4.22 -27.90
C PHE A 368 23.02 -4.61 -26.48
N ALA A 369 23.91 -4.49 -25.49
CA ALA A 369 23.62 -4.78 -24.09
C ALA A 369 22.89 -3.62 -23.37
N PHE A 370 22.74 -2.45 -24.00
CA PHE A 370 22.08 -1.29 -23.39
C PHE A 370 20.63 -1.60 -22.98
N ASP A 371 19.92 -2.43 -23.75
CA ASP A 371 18.57 -2.86 -23.41
C ASP A 371 18.54 -3.52 -22.01
N VAL A 372 19.49 -4.42 -21.74
CA VAL A 372 19.60 -5.11 -20.44
C VAL A 372 19.91 -4.14 -19.30
N GLU A 373 20.68 -3.09 -19.57
CA GLU A 373 20.95 -2.03 -18.60
C GLU A 373 19.72 -1.16 -18.33
N LEU A 374 18.90 -0.86 -19.34
CA LEU A 374 17.64 -0.13 -19.17
C LEU A 374 16.65 -0.90 -18.28
N PHE A 375 16.51 -2.21 -18.47
CA PHE A 375 15.70 -3.05 -17.57
C PHE A 375 16.25 -3.01 -16.13
N HIS A 376 17.57 -3.08 -15.96
CA HIS A 376 18.18 -2.97 -14.64
C HIS A 376 17.92 -1.62 -13.96
N LEU A 377 17.97 -0.53 -14.71
CA LEU A 377 17.68 0.81 -14.22
C LEU A 377 16.19 0.99 -13.91
N ALA A 378 15.29 0.45 -14.74
CA ALA A 378 13.85 0.46 -14.51
C ALA A 378 13.47 -0.28 -13.22
N GLU A 379 14.07 -1.46 -12.97
CA GLU A 379 13.93 -2.19 -11.70
C GLU A 379 14.46 -1.38 -10.51
N ARG A 380 15.66 -0.79 -10.65
CA ARG A 380 16.30 0.00 -9.58
C ARG A 380 15.46 1.22 -9.21
N TRP A 381 14.80 1.83 -10.18
CA TRP A 381 13.92 2.98 -10.01
C TRP A 381 12.47 2.60 -9.71
N ARG A 382 12.12 1.30 -9.70
CA ARG A 382 10.75 0.80 -9.47
C ARG A 382 9.74 1.37 -10.48
N LEU A 383 10.15 1.49 -11.74
CA LEU A 383 9.25 1.93 -12.80
C LEU A 383 8.24 0.82 -13.14
N THR A 384 7.04 1.22 -13.52
CA THR A 384 6.04 0.28 -14.05
C THR A 384 6.44 -0.20 -15.44
N LEU A 385 6.18 -1.47 -15.72
CA LEU A 385 6.62 -2.10 -16.95
C LEU A 385 5.65 -3.20 -17.38
N VAL A 386 5.23 -3.17 -18.65
CA VAL A 386 4.41 -4.22 -19.26
C VAL A 386 4.98 -4.75 -20.57
N GLU A 387 4.80 -6.05 -20.83
CA GLU A 387 5.17 -6.71 -22.09
C GLU A 387 3.94 -6.87 -23.00
N VAL A 388 4.05 -6.46 -24.27
CA VAL A 388 2.98 -6.56 -25.28
C VAL A 388 3.39 -7.57 -26.37
N PRO A 389 2.50 -8.46 -26.84
CA PRO A 389 2.82 -9.37 -27.95
C PRO A 389 3.12 -8.61 -29.26
N VAL A 390 4.13 -9.07 -30.01
CA VAL A 390 4.47 -8.51 -31.33
C VAL A 390 4.66 -9.61 -32.38
N GLU A 391 4.35 -9.30 -33.64
CA GLU A 391 4.54 -10.12 -34.83
C GLU A 391 5.76 -9.64 -35.63
N VAL A 392 6.59 -10.57 -36.11
CA VAL A 392 7.83 -10.27 -36.85
C VAL A 392 7.52 -10.37 -38.35
N GLU A 393 7.66 -9.26 -39.08
CA GLU A 393 7.33 -9.18 -40.51
C GLU A 393 8.54 -9.47 -41.41
N ASN A 394 9.75 -9.04 -40.99
CA ASN A 394 10.96 -9.16 -41.79
C ASN A 394 12.11 -9.75 -40.97
N SER A 395 12.75 -10.83 -41.44
CA SER A 395 13.84 -11.51 -40.72
C SER A 395 15.16 -11.66 -41.50
N GLU A 396 15.34 -10.97 -42.63
CA GLU A 396 16.30 -11.44 -43.64
C GLU A 396 17.77 -10.99 -43.52
N ARG A 397 18.18 -10.06 -42.64
CA ARG A 397 19.63 -9.79 -42.46
C ARG A 397 20.02 -9.47 -41.01
N SER A 398 20.52 -10.48 -40.30
CA SER A 398 21.15 -10.31 -38.98
C SER A 398 22.64 -9.97 -39.14
N THR A 399 23.02 -8.73 -38.82
CA THR A 399 24.42 -8.26 -38.75
C THR A 399 25.21 -8.82 -37.56
N VAL A 400 24.55 -9.56 -36.66
CA VAL A 400 25.12 -10.10 -35.41
C VAL A 400 26.09 -11.26 -35.67
N ARG A 401 27.36 -11.09 -35.25
CA ARG A 401 28.39 -12.15 -35.22
C ARG A 401 28.26 -12.92 -33.91
N ALA A 402 27.40 -13.94 -33.92
CA ALA A 402 26.89 -14.67 -32.74
C ALA A 402 27.89 -14.98 -31.60
N LEU A 403 29.13 -15.38 -31.91
CA LEU A 403 30.11 -15.75 -30.88
C LEU A 403 30.79 -14.52 -30.23
N ARG A 404 31.20 -13.53 -31.04
CA ARG A 404 31.87 -12.31 -30.55
C ARG A 404 30.89 -11.43 -29.78
N ASP A 405 29.67 -11.30 -30.30
CA ASP A 405 28.64 -10.47 -29.68
C ASP A 405 28.05 -11.12 -28.43
N GLY A 406 28.00 -12.46 -28.38
CA GLY A 406 27.63 -13.21 -27.18
C GLY A 406 28.63 -13.04 -26.03
N ILE A 407 29.95 -13.10 -26.30
CA ILE A 407 30.98 -12.85 -25.28
C ILE A 407 30.98 -11.39 -24.81
N ARG A 408 30.80 -10.45 -25.73
CA ARG A 408 30.70 -9.01 -25.41
C ARG A 408 29.48 -8.72 -24.54
N LEU A 409 28.32 -9.31 -24.86
CA LEU A 409 27.10 -9.21 -24.05
C LEU A 409 27.34 -9.69 -22.62
N VAL A 410 27.95 -10.87 -22.42
CA VAL A 410 28.27 -11.38 -21.08
C VAL A 410 29.23 -10.44 -20.33
N SER A 411 30.23 -9.89 -21.02
CA SER A 411 31.17 -8.91 -20.43
C SER A 411 30.46 -7.62 -20.00
N ASP A 412 29.60 -7.06 -20.85
CA ASP A 412 28.82 -5.85 -20.55
C ASP A 412 27.84 -6.09 -19.40
N MET A 413 27.24 -7.27 -19.31
CA MET A 413 26.40 -7.67 -18.18
C MET A 413 27.19 -7.75 -16.86
N VAL A 414 28.42 -8.29 -16.88
CA VAL A 414 29.30 -8.24 -15.71
C VAL A 414 29.61 -6.79 -15.32
N ARG A 415 29.80 -5.91 -16.31
CA ARG A 415 30.06 -4.48 -16.11
C ARG A 415 28.88 -3.77 -15.44
N VAL A 416 27.63 -4.04 -15.85
CA VAL A 416 26.40 -3.53 -15.19
C VAL A 416 26.39 -3.92 -13.71
N ARG A 417 26.68 -5.19 -13.40
CA ARG A 417 26.75 -5.66 -11.98
C ARG A 417 27.84 -4.99 -11.17
N GLN A 418 29.02 -4.79 -11.76
CA GLN A 418 30.12 -4.11 -11.09
C GLN A 418 29.79 -2.64 -10.82
N ARG A 419 29.19 -1.94 -11.79
CA ARG A 419 28.73 -0.55 -11.65
C ARG A 419 27.65 -0.41 -10.59
N ALA A 420 26.65 -1.28 -10.60
CA ALA A 420 25.61 -1.32 -9.58
C ALA A 420 26.18 -1.55 -8.17
N ARG A 421 27.13 -2.49 -8.01
CA ARG A 421 27.81 -2.76 -6.73
C ARG A 421 28.66 -1.60 -6.22
N ARG A 422 29.19 -0.77 -7.12
CA ARG A 422 29.98 0.42 -6.81
C ARG A 422 29.14 1.69 -6.62
N GLY A 423 27.82 1.59 -6.77
CA GLY A 423 26.92 2.75 -6.67
C GLY A 423 27.04 3.73 -7.83
N ALA A 424 27.59 3.32 -8.98
CA ALA A 424 27.88 4.22 -10.10
C ALA A 424 26.64 4.67 -10.91
N TYR A 425 25.47 4.07 -10.66
CA TYR A 425 24.21 4.51 -11.26
C TYR A 425 23.51 5.52 -10.35
N PRO A 426 22.93 6.59 -10.92
CA PRO A 426 22.23 7.61 -10.15
C PRO A 426 21.00 7.05 -9.43
N SER A 427 20.62 7.72 -8.35
CA SER A 427 19.35 7.50 -7.67
C SER A 427 18.18 7.87 -8.58
N ARG A 428 16.97 7.36 -8.29
CA ARG A 428 15.75 7.74 -9.02
C ARG A 428 15.61 9.28 -8.98
N PRO A 429 15.41 9.96 -10.12
CA PRO A 429 15.17 11.40 -10.14
C PRO A 429 13.99 11.78 -9.25
N VAL A 430 14.06 12.95 -8.59
CA VAL A 430 13.05 13.41 -7.62
C VAL A 430 11.67 13.55 -8.28
N HIS A 431 11.60 14.08 -9.50
CA HIS A 431 10.34 14.19 -10.26
C HIS A 431 9.73 12.84 -10.62
N LEU A 432 10.55 11.79 -10.75
CA LEU A 432 10.06 10.43 -10.91
C LEU A 432 9.74 9.77 -9.57
N SER A 433 10.19 10.32 -8.43
CA SER A 433 10.07 9.73 -7.09
C SER A 433 8.74 10.05 -6.39
N GLN A 434 7.76 10.59 -7.12
CA GLN A 434 6.38 10.77 -6.65
C GLN A 434 5.64 9.42 -6.51
N ASP A 435 6.19 8.52 -5.70
CA ASP A 435 5.42 7.48 -5.03
C ASP A 435 5.16 8.00 -3.60
N LYS A 436 3.89 8.34 -3.32
CA LYS A 436 3.32 8.50 -1.97
C LYS A 436 4.13 9.34 -0.96
N ALA A 437 4.23 10.64 -1.19
CA ALA A 437 4.28 11.65 -0.10
C ALA A 437 3.96 13.02 -0.71
N GLY A 438 2.93 13.67 -0.18
CA GLY A 438 2.48 14.98 -0.63
C GLY A 438 3.59 16.03 -0.52
N SER A 439 3.80 16.76 -1.60
CA SER A 439 4.31 18.12 -1.61
C SER A 439 3.83 18.75 -2.91
N GLU A 440 2.71 19.46 -2.82
CA GLU A 440 2.32 20.41 -3.87
C GLU A 440 3.17 21.67 -3.70
N GLU A 441 3.95 22.00 -4.72
CA GLU A 441 4.16 23.40 -5.07
C GLU A 441 3.75 23.57 -6.54
N LEU A 442 2.83 24.52 -6.74
CA LEU A 442 1.99 24.78 -7.90
C LEU A 442 2.63 24.56 -9.28
N THR A 443 2.09 23.62 -10.06
CA THR A 443 1.53 23.90 -11.41
C THR A 443 0.42 22.88 -11.72
N ALA A 444 -0.74 23.38 -12.15
CA ALA A 444 -2.04 22.71 -12.11
C ALA A 444 -2.15 21.38 -12.88
N ALA A 445 -2.24 20.28 -12.14
CA ALA A 445 -3.17 19.19 -12.49
C ALA A 445 -4.61 19.70 -12.27
N PRO A 446 -5.63 19.19 -12.98
CA PRO A 446 -7.01 19.64 -12.73
C PRO A 446 -7.34 19.44 -11.25
N ALA A 447 -7.68 20.54 -10.59
CA ALA A 447 -7.88 20.59 -9.15
C ALA A 447 -8.98 19.60 -8.75
N ARG A 448 -8.68 18.78 -7.74
CA ARG A 448 -9.67 17.95 -7.06
C ARG A 448 -10.84 18.82 -6.63
N LEU A 449 -12.07 18.39 -6.88
CA LEU A 449 -13.26 19.02 -6.34
C LEU A 449 -13.13 19.08 -4.82
N ALA A 450 -13.30 20.28 -4.27
CA ALA A 450 -13.07 20.53 -2.85
C ALA A 450 -13.88 19.61 -1.93
N ALA A 451 -15.04 19.12 -2.39
CA ALA A 451 -15.88 18.20 -1.63
C ALA A 451 -15.31 16.78 -1.54
N PHE A 452 -14.49 16.30 -2.47
CA PHE A 452 -13.91 14.96 -2.41
C PHE A 452 -12.75 14.93 -1.41
N LYS A 453 -12.81 14.05 -0.41
CA LYS A 453 -11.79 13.84 0.65
C LYS A 453 -11.21 12.43 0.58
N ALA A 454 -10.21 12.13 1.42
CA ALA A 454 -9.48 10.86 1.32
C ALA A 454 -10.38 9.60 1.35
N TYR A 455 -11.50 9.64 2.07
CA TYR A 455 -12.36 8.48 2.32
C TYR A 455 -13.87 8.71 2.06
N ASP A 456 -14.28 9.96 1.86
CA ASP A 456 -15.68 10.36 1.68
C ASP A 456 -15.80 11.62 0.82
N VAL A 457 -17.03 12.05 0.57
CA VAL A 457 -17.35 13.38 0.02
C VAL A 457 -17.92 14.21 1.16
N ARG A 458 -17.42 15.44 1.38
CA ARG A 458 -17.88 16.33 2.45
C ARG A 458 -17.61 17.80 2.14
N GLY A 459 -18.55 18.66 2.50
CA GLY A 459 -18.35 20.11 2.50
C GLY A 459 -19.61 20.91 2.84
N PRO A 460 -19.49 22.25 2.89
CA PRO A 460 -20.61 23.14 3.13
C PRO A 460 -21.64 23.05 2.00
N VAL A 461 -22.93 23.15 2.35
CA VAL A 461 -24.06 23.11 1.42
C VAL A 461 -24.74 24.48 1.39
N PRO A 462 -25.00 25.09 0.21
CA PRO A 462 -24.76 24.59 -1.15
C PRO A 462 -23.35 24.91 -1.70
N GLY A 463 -22.39 25.23 -0.84
CA GLY A 463 -21.09 25.78 -1.25
C GLY A 463 -20.19 24.81 -2.04
N ALA A 464 -19.62 23.83 -1.36
CA ALA A 464 -18.76 22.82 -1.99
C ALA A 464 -19.56 21.60 -2.47
N LEU A 465 -20.74 21.38 -1.89
CA LEU A 465 -21.66 20.29 -2.22
C LEU A 465 -23.06 20.84 -2.47
N ASP A 466 -23.64 20.50 -3.61
CA ASP A 466 -25.00 20.87 -4.01
C ASP A 466 -25.74 19.67 -4.65
N GLU A 467 -26.99 19.87 -5.05
CA GLU A 467 -27.82 18.83 -5.68
C GLU A 467 -27.26 18.36 -7.03
N ALA A 468 -26.65 19.25 -7.82
CA ALA A 468 -26.11 18.89 -9.13
C ALA A 468 -24.90 17.95 -8.98
N LEU A 469 -23.99 18.28 -8.05
CA LEU A 469 -22.87 17.41 -7.71
C LEU A 469 -23.37 16.11 -7.09
N ALA A 470 -24.36 16.16 -6.19
CA ALA A 470 -24.93 14.96 -5.56
C ALA A 470 -25.54 13.98 -6.58
N GLU A 471 -26.28 14.48 -7.57
CA GLU A 471 -26.82 13.66 -8.66
C GLU A 471 -25.70 13.03 -9.50
N ALA A 472 -24.69 13.83 -9.85
CA ALA A 472 -23.54 13.37 -10.63
C ALA A 472 -22.71 12.30 -9.88
N VAL A 473 -22.54 12.48 -8.56
CA VAL A 473 -21.89 11.53 -7.65
C VAL A 473 -22.69 10.24 -7.54
N GLY A 474 -24.01 10.31 -7.35
CA GLY A 474 -24.88 9.13 -7.31
C GLY A 474 -24.79 8.30 -8.59
N ARG A 475 -24.80 8.97 -9.76
CA ARG A 475 -24.62 8.32 -11.06
C ARG A 475 -23.22 7.71 -11.22
N GLY A 476 -22.17 8.46 -10.85
CA GLY A 476 -20.79 7.99 -10.93
C GLY A 476 -20.53 6.77 -10.03
N PHE A 477 -21.11 6.75 -8.84
CA PHE A 477 -21.04 5.59 -7.94
C PHE A 477 -21.81 4.38 -8.50
N ALA A 478 -22.98 4.57 -9.10
CA ALA A 478 -23.70 3.50 -9.76
C ALA A 478 -22.92 2.89 -10.94
N GLU A 479 -22.24 3.71 -11.74
CA GLU A 479 -21.36 3.24 -12.80
C GLU A 479 -20.17 2.43 -12.25
N LEU A 480 -19.57 2.88 -11.15
CA LEU A 480 -18.50 2.16 -10.47
C LEU A 480 -18.98 0.78 -9.98
N VAL A 481 -20.14 0.74 -9.32
CA VAL A 481 -20.77 -0.49 -8.83
C VAL A 481 -20.99 -1.46 -9.98
N ARG A 482 -21.57 -1.02 -11.10
CA ARG A 482 -21.79 -1.90 -12.27
C ARG A 482 -20.50 -2.49 -12.85
N ARG A 483 -19.39 -1.74 -12.81
CA ARG A 483 -18.09 -2.22 -13.28
C ARG A 483 -17.46 -3.25 -12.32
N ARG A 484 -17.64 -3.06 -11.01
CA ARG A 484 -16.92 -3.84 -9.98
C ARG A 484 -17.73 -5.00 -9.41
N GLU A 485 -19.06 -4.89 -9.43
CA GLU A 485 -20.01 -5.83 -8.86
C GLU A 485 -21.10 -6.16 -9.89
N GLU A 486 -20.77 -6.96 -10.91
CA GLU A 486 -21.70 -7.31 -12.01
C GLU A 486 -23.05 -7.88 -11.54
N GLY A 487 -23.10 -8.46 -10.34
CA GLY A 487 -24.33 -8.99 -9.71
C GLY A 487 -25.15 -7.98 -8.90
N ALA A 488 -24.65 -6.76 -8.68
CA ALA A 488 -25.36 -5.74 -7.93
C ALA A 488 -26.52 -5.17 -8.77
N THR A 489 -27.73 -5.24 -8.23
CA THR A 489 -28.96 -4.76 -8.89
C THR A 489 -29.53 -3.51 -8.24
N GLN A 490 -29.08 -3.17 -7.03
CA GLN A 490 -29.55 -2.04 -6.26
C GLN A 490 -28.41 -1.37 -5.49
N ILE A 491 -28.61 -0.11 -5.10
CA ILE A 491 -27.80 0.63 -4.13
C ILE A 491 -28.69 1.09 -2.99
N LEU A 492 -28.25 0.89 -1.75
CA LEU A 492 -28.96 1.37 -0.58
C LEU A 492 -28.60 2.84 -0.32
N VAL A 493 -29.57 3.67 0.00
CA VAL A 493 -29.35 5.10 0.30
C VAL A 493 -30.01 5.43 1.62
N GLY A 494 -29.23 5.89 2.59
CA GLY A 494 -29.72 6.42 3.86
C GLY A 494 -29.19 7.83 4.10
N ARG A 495 -29.80 8.58 5.03
CA ARG A 495 -29.34 9.92 5.40
C ARG A 495 -29.45 10.16 6.90
N ASP A 496 -28.58 11.04 7.40
CA ASP A 496 -28.74 11.61 8.72
C ASP A 496 -29.92 12.61 8.78
N MET A 497 -30.12 13.20 9.95
CA MET A 497 -31.20 14.15 10.24
C MET A 497 -30.97 15.57 9.70
N ARG A 498 -29.86 15.85 9.02
CA ARG A 498 -29.61 17.17 8.44
C ARG A 498 -30.65 17.49 7.38
N SER A 499 -31.18 18.71 7.45
CA SER A 499 -32.22 19.17 6.51
C SER A 499 -31.74 19.14 5.05
N SER A 500 -30.47 19.46 4.80
CA SER A 500 -29.83 19.36 3.48
C SER A 500 -29.75 17.93 2.94
N GLY A 501 -29.84 16.91 3.80
CA GLY A 501 -29.80 15.51 3.40
C GLY A 501 -31.01 15.08 2.57
N ILE A 502 -32.15 15.77 2.69
CA ILE A 502 -33.35 15.49 1.88
C ILE A 502 -33.12 15.81 0.39
N PRO A 503 -32.86 17.08 -0.01
CA PRO A 503 -32.65 17.41 -1.42
C PRO A 503 -31.40 16.72 -2.01
N LEU A 504 -30.32 16.58 -1.23
CA LEU A 504 -29.12 15.85 -1.68
C LEU A 504 -29.41 14.36 -1.87
N GLY A 505 -30.19 13.75 -0.98
CA GLY A 505 -30.58 12.35 -1.07
C GLY A 505 -31.42 12.10 -2.33
N GLU A 506 -32.43 12.92 -2.58
CA GLU A 506 -33.24 12.86 -3.80
C GLU A 506 -32.38 12.98 -5.07
N ALA A 507 -31.38 13.88 -5.05
CA ALA A 507 -30.43 14.02 -6.15
C ALA A 507 -29.59 12.75 -6.37
N VAL A 508 -29.00 12.19 -5.31
CA VAL A 508 -28.26 10.91 -5.38
C VAL A 508 -29.14 9.80 -5.97
N ILE A 509 -30.39 9.68 -5.50
CA ILE A 509 -31.34 8.67 -5.98
C ILE A 509 -31.64 8.84 -7.48
N ARG A 510 -31.83 10.08 -7.96
CA ARG A 510 -31.97 10.36 -9.40
C ARG A 510 -30.73 9.92 -10.18
N GLY A 511 -29.55 10.22 -9.65
CA GLY A 511 -28.27 9.82 -10.23
C GLY A 511 -28.15 8.31 -10.39
N VAL A 512 -28.37 7.57 -9.30
CA VAL A 512 -28.30 6.10 -9.28
C VAL A 512 -29.32 5.47 -10.24
N THR A 513 -30.59 5.88 -10.14
CA THR A 513 -31.66 5.31 -10.98
C THR A 513 -31.49 5.64 -12.45
N SER A 514 -30.86 6.77 -12.80
CA SER A 514 -30.52 7.12 -14.19
C SER A 514 -29.47 6.19 -14.80
N ALA A 515 -28.64 5.55 -13.98
CA ALA A 515 -27.66 4.53 -14.40
C ALA A 515 -28.26 3.11 -14.48
N GLY A 516 -29.56 2.96 -14.22
CA GLY A 516 -30.32 1.71 -14.35
C GLY A 516 -30.21 0.76 -13.15
N LEU A 517 -29.67 1.20 -12.01
CA LEU A 517 -29.70 0.45 -10.75
C LEU A 517 -30.91 0.88 -9.90
N ASP A 518 -31.53 -0.08 -9.24
CA ASP A 518 -32.59 0.20 -8.27
C ASP A 518 -32.01 0.88 -7.01
N VAL A 519 -32.87 1.57 -6.25
CA VAL A 519 -32.52 2.16 -4.96
C VAL A 519 -33.38 1.56 -3.86
N GLY A 520 -32.72 1.05 -2.83
CA GLY A 520 -33.33 0.79 -1.53
C GLY A 520 -33.19 2.03 -0.64
N ASP A 521 -34.25 2.82 -0.53
CA ASP A 521 -34.26 4.04 0.29
C ASP A 521 -34.53 3.68 1.75
N LEU A 522 -33.50 3.84 2.59
CA LEU A 522 -33.54 3.60 4.03
C LEU A 522 -34.15 4.79 4.81
N GLY A 523 -34.35 5.94 4.14
CA GLY A 523 -34.78 7.16 4.79
C GLY A 523 -33.75 7.65 5.82
N LEU A 524 -34.25 7.97 7.03
CA LEU A 524 -33.39 8.32 8.16
C LEU A 524 -32.64 7.07 8.65
N ALA A 525 -31.31 7.12 8.66
CA ALA A 525 -30.48 6.03 9.14
C ALA A 525 -29.15 6.55 9.72
N SER A 526 -28.70 5.94 10.82
CA SER A 526 -27.31 6.10 11.29
C SER A 526 -26.34 5.45 10.32
N THR A 527 -25.08 5.86 10.36
CA THR A 527 -24.04 5.29 9.49
C THR A 527 -23.85 3.79 9.73
N ASP A 528 -23.91 3.34 10.99
CA ASP A 528 -23.80 1.93 11.33
C ASP A 528 -25.02 1.09 10.89
N LEU A 529 -26.24 1.65 10.92
CA LEU A 529 -27.44 1.04 10.33
C LEU A 529 -27.29 0.86 8.80
N VAL A 530 -26.72 1.84 8.10
CA VAL A 530 -26.47 1.72 6.64
C VAL A 530 -25.43 0.63 6.35
N TYR A 531 -24.36 0.54 7.15
CA TYR A 531 -23.37 -0.53 6.99
C TYR A 531 -23.94 -1.91 7.31
N PHE A 532 -24.76 -2.03 8.36
CA PHE A 532 -25.52 -3.25 8.62
C PHE A 532 -26.41 -3.61 7.43
N ALA A 533 -27.18 -2.66 6.90
CA ALA A 533 -28.08 -2.89 5.76
C ALA A 533 -27.30 -3.38 4.52
N SER A 534 -26.13 -2.79 4.25
CA SER A 534 -25.22 -3.23 3.18
C SER A 534 -24.77 -4.68 3.36
N GLY A 535 -24.41 -5.07 4.59
CA GLY A 535 -24.06 -6.45 4.94
C GLY A 535 -25.21 -7.44 4.88
N HIS A 536 -26.35 -7.06 5.46
CA HIS A 536 -27.54 -7.88 5.61
C HIS A 536 -28.17 -8.19 4.24
N LEU A 537 -28.33 -7.17 3.40
CA LEU A 537 -28.92 -7.30 2.06
C LEU A 537 -27.90 -7.64 0.97
N ARG A 538 -26.60 -7.64 1.30
CA ARG A 538 -25.48 -7.82 0.36
C ARG A 538 -25.58 -6.86 -0.83
N ALA A 539 -25.68 -5.57 -0.51
CA ALA A 539 -25.79 -4.50 -1.50
C ALA A 539 -24.80 -3.36 -1.18
N PRO A 540 -24.26 -2.66 -2.18
CA PRO A 540 -23.53 -1.41 -1.97
C PRO A 540 -24.44 -0.33 -1.39
N ALA A 541 -23.86 0.66 -0.69
CA ALA A 541 -24.63 1.70 -0.03
C ALA A 541 -23.95 3.08 -0.05
N ILE A 542 -24.79 4.11 0.06
CA ILE A 542 -24.42 5.50 0.30
C ILE A 542 -25.15 5.97 1.57
N VAL A 543 -24.43 6.58 2.49
CA VAL A 543 -25.05 7.33 3.60
C VAL A 543 -24.74 8.82 3.43
N LEU A 544 -25.77 9.65 3.40
CA LEU A 544 -25.63 11.10 3.40
C LEU A 544 -25.43 11.59 4.83
N THR A 545 -24.25 12.12 5.12
CA THR A 545 -23.85 12.55 6.47
C THR A 545 -22.60 13.43 6.42
N ALA A 546 -22.58 14.45 7.27
CA ALA A 546 -21.36 15.22 7.57
C ALA A 546 -20.62 14.71 8.82
N SER A 547 -21.07 13.58 9.39
CA SER A 547 -20.66 13.08 10.71
C SER A 547 -20.83 14.20 11.76
N HIS A 548 -19.73 14.62 12.38
CA HIS A 548 -19.69 15.63 13.44
C HIS A 548 -19.40 17.05 12.97
N ASN A 549 -19.32 17.30 11.65
CA ASN A 549 -19.12 18.65 11.12
C ASN A 549 -20.29 19.59 11.52
N PRO A 550 -20.11 20.92 11.48
CA PRO A 550 -21.17 21.89 11.77
C PRO A 550 -22.45 21.68 10.93
N ALA A 551 -23.59 22.19 11.41
CA ALA A 551 -24.91 22.03 10.77
C ALA A 551 -24.96 22.38 9.27
N GLY A 552 -24.15 23.37 8.84
CA GLY A 552 -24.10 23.84 7.45
C GLY A 552 -23.41 22.87 6.47
N ASP A 553 -22.74 21.84 6.97
CA ASP A 553 -22.06 20.83 6.16
C ASP A 553 -22.96 19.61 5.90
N ASN A 554 -22.71 18.94 4.78
CA ASN A 554 -23.18 17.58 4.53
C ASN A 554 -22.10 16.79 3.75
N GLY A 555 -22.36 15.51 3.49
CA GLY A 555 -21.42 14.63 2.84
C GLY A 555 -22.03 13.30 2.45
N MET A 556 -21.20 12.41 1.94
CA MET A 556 -21.57 11.07 1.53
C MET A 556 -20.43 10.11 1.89
N LYS A 557 -20.73 9.09 2.69
CA LYS A 557 -19.86 7.91 2.87
C LYS A 557 -20.39 6.80 1.96
N PHE A 558 -19.48 6.01 1.40
CA PHE A 558 -19.79 5.00 0.41
C PHE A 558 -19.26 3.65 0.88
N CYS A 559 -19.94 2.58 0.50
CA CYS A 559 -19.39 1.23 0.61
C CYS A 559 -19.87 0.34 -0.53
N LEU A 560 -19.00 -0.60 -0.91
CA LEU A 560 -19.38 -1.70 -1.78
C LEU A 560 -20.15 -2.76 -0.97
N THR A 561 -20.53 -3.86 -1.62
CA THR A 561 -21.28 -4.94 -0.97
C THR A 561 -20.60 -5.42 0.32
N SER A 562 -21.39 -5.70 1.36
CA SER A 562 -20.90 -6.12 2.68
C SER A 562 -20.08 -5.07 3.41
N ALA A 563 -20.49 -3.80 3.31
CA ALA A 563 -19.82 -2.65 3.92
C ALA A 563 -18.33 -2.52 3.54
N ALA A 564 -17.94 -3.06 2.38
CA ALA A 564 -16.56 -3.02 1.93
C ALA A 564 -16.13 -1.57 1.67
N PRO A 565 -14.97 -1.15 2.19
CA PRO A 565 -14.56 0.26 2.17
C PRO A 565 -14.26 0.72 0.75
N ILE A 566 -14.49 2.02 0.53
CA ILE A 566 -14.01 2.74 -0.63
C ILE A 566 -13.33 4.02 -0.13
N GLY A 567 -12.21 4.34 -0.74
CA GLY A 567 -11.46 5.58 -0.53
C GLY A 567 -11.09 6.18 -1.86
N TYR A 568 -10.28 7.24 -1.82
CA TYR A 568 -9.94 7.97 -3.04
C TYR A 568 -9.21 7.12 -4.07
N GLU A 569 -8.12 6.45 -3.66
CA GLU A 569 -7.34 5.58 -4.55
C GLU A 569 -8.08 4.28 -4.93
N THR A 570 -9.15 3.92 -4.21
CA THR A 570 -9.86 2.65 -4.40
C THR A 570 -11.23 2.81 -5.05
N GLY A 571 -11.62 4.02 -5.47
CA GLY A 571 -12.78 4.20 -6.35
C GLY A 571 -13.42 5.59 -6.31
N LEU A 572 -13.22 6.41 -5.28
CA LEU A 572 -13.81 7.76 -5.27
C LEU A 572 -13.18 8.68 -6.32
N ASN A 573 -11.94 8.44 -6.75
CA ASN A 573 -11.34 9.12 -7.89
C ASN A 573 -12.10 8.87 -9.20
N GLU A 574 -12.61 7.65 -9.41
CA GLU A 574 -13.44 7.31 -10.58
C GLU A 574 -14.82 7.96 -10.49
N VAL A 575 -15.40 8.03 -9.28
CA VAL A 575 -16.67 8.74 -9.03
C VAL A 575 -16.50 10.23 -9.27
N GLU A 576 -15.40 10.82 -8.81
CA GLU A 576 -15.06 12.23 -9.04
C GLU A 576 -14.90 12.53 -10.53
N ALA A 577 -14.12 11.72 -11.24
CA ALA A 577 -13.93 11.89 -12.68
C ALA A 577 -15.25 11.79 -13.46
N SER A 578 -16.12 10.84 -13.11
CA SER A 578 -17.47 10.74 -13.70
C SER A 578 -18.31 11.97 -13.36
N ALA A 579 -18.30 12.44 -12.12
CA ALA A 579 -19.08 13.61 -11.72
C ALA A 579 -18.60 14.89 -12.44
N VAL A 580 -17.29 15.11 -12.53
CA VAL A 580 -16.69 16.25 -13.26
C VAL A 580 -17.08 16.23 -14.73
N ALA A 581 -17.00 15.07 -15.40
CA ALA A 581 -17.40 14.94 -16.79
C ALA A 581 -18.90 15.25 -16.99
N GLN A 582 -19.77 14.74 -16.11
CA GLN A 582 -21.20 15.01 -16.17
C GLN A 582 -21.55 16.49 -15.95
N LEU A 583 -20.85 17.17 -15.05
CA LEU A 583 -21.07 18.59 -14.78
C LEU A 583 -20.54 19.49 -15.92
N ALA A 584 -19.47 19.07 -16.60
CA ALA A 584 -18.88 19.81 -17.71
C ALA A 584 -19.64 19.59 -19.04
N ASP A 585 -19.90 18.33 -19.38
CA ASP A 585 -20.39 17.92 -20.71
C ASP A 585 -21.88 17.56 -20.71
N GLY A 586 -22.51 17.55 -19.53
CA GLY A 586 -23.87 17.04 -19.32
C GLY A 586 -23.89 15.53 -19.05
N ALA A 587 -24.94 15.07 -18.37
CA ALA A 587 -25.11 13.65 -18.10
C ALA A 587 -25.30 12.85 -19.42
N PRO A 588 -24.56 11.74 -19.62
CA PRO A 588 -24.77 10.86 -20.75
C PRO A 588 -26.24 10.40 -20.83
N PRO A 589 -26.78 10.18 -22.04
CA PRO A 589 -28.15 9.75 -22.21
C PRO A 589 -28.40 8.43 -21.48
N ILE A 590 -29.58 8.33 -20.86
CA ILE A 590 -30.01 7.11 -20.16
C ILE A 590 -30.16 5.98 -21.17
N VAL A 591 -29.42 4.90 -20.97
CA VAL A 591 -29.49 3.69 -21.81
C VAL A 591 -30.24 2.60 -21.06
N GLY A 592 -31.46 2.29 -21.49
CA GLY A 592 -32.34 1.30 -20.85
C GLY A 592 -33.36 1.91 -19.89
N PRO A 593 -34.15 1.08 -19.18
CA PRO A 593 -35.10 1.56 -18.19
C PRO A 593 -34.38 2.18 -16.99
N ARG A 594 -34.97 3.22 -16.39
CA ARG A 594 -34.53 3.73 -15.09
C ARG A 594 -34.75 2.68 -14.00
N GLY A 595 -33.87 2.68 -13.01
CA GLY A 595 -34.06 1.92 -11.79
C GLY A 595 -35.30 2.38 -11.01
N ARG A 596 -35.79 1.50 -10.15
CA ARG A 596 -36.93 1.73 -9.24
C ARG A 596 -36.44 2.15 -7.88
N VAL A 597 -37.27 2.88 -7.14
CA VAL A 597 -37.02 3.24 -5.75
C VAL A 597 -38.01 2.50 -4.87
N ALA A 598 -37.52 1.85 -3.82
CA ALA A 598 -38.35 1.18 -2.81
C ALA A 598 -37.90 1.62 -1.41
N ALA A 599 -38.86 2.01 -0.58
CA ALA A 599 -38.59 2.30 0.83
C ALA A 599 -38.33 0.99 1.59
N LEU A 600 -37.26 0.95 2.40
CA LEU A 600 -36.84 -0.21 3.17
C LEU A 600 -36.68 0.15 4.66
N GLY A 601 -37.54 -0.40 5.51
CA GLY A 601 -37.40 -0.31 6.96
C GLY A 601 -36.57 -1.46 7.50
N LEU A 602 -35.38 -1.18 8.05
CA LEU A 602 -34.46 -2.19 8.59
C LEU A 602 -34.10 -1.99 10.07
N LEU A 603 -34.78 -1.07 10.76
CA LEU A 603 -34.48 -0.73 12.15
C LEU A 603 -34.62 -1.94 13.09
N ASP A 604 -35.70 -2.72 12.97
CA ASP A 604 -35.93 -3.90 13.81
C ASP A 604 -34.84 -4.98 13.58
N ALA A 605 -34.50 -5.24 12.31
CA ALA A 605 -33.45 -6.19 11.96
C ALA A 605 -32.07 -5.72 12.46
N PHE A 606 -31.83 -4.41 12.46
CA PHE A 606 -30.62 -3.82 13.02
C PHE A 606 -30.58 -3.95 14.54
N VAL A 607 -31.69 -3.73 15.24
CA VAL A 607 -31.81 -3.95 16.68
C VAL A 607 -31.45 -5.40 17.02
N GLU A 608 -32.07 -6.37 16.35
CA GLU A 608 -31.75 -7.80 16.55
C GLU A 608 -30.25 -8.09 16.33
N HIS A 609 -29.66 -7.50 15.28
CA HIS A 609 -28.25 -7.65 14.98
C HIS A 609 -27.35 -7.06 16.07
N VAL A 610 -27.61 -5.83 16.54
CA VAL A 610 -26.86 -5.19 17.62
C VAL A 610 -26.95 -6.01 18.90
N LEU A 611 -28.15 -6.45 19.28
CA LEU A 611 -28.38 -7.25 20.48
C LEU A 611 -27.64 -8.60 20.44
N SER A 612 -27.36 -9.14 19.25
CA SER A 612 -26.61 -10.40 19.10
C SER A 612 -25.14 -10.35 19.57
N PHE A 613 -24.58 -9.15 19.79
CA PHE A 613 -23.20 -8.96 20.24
C PHE A 613 -23.01 -9.07 21.75
N ALA A 614 -24.11 -9.20 22.51
CA ALA A 614 -24.08 -9.36 23.96
C ALA A 614 -24.99 -10.47 24.46
N ASP A 615 -24.63 -11.04 25.61
CA ASP A 615 -25.52 -11.95 26.33
C ASP A 615 -26.49 -11.15 27.20
N ILE A 616 -27.70 -10.94 26.67
CA ILE A 616 -28.76 -10.16 27.32
C ILE A 616 -29.11 -10.74 28.71
N GLY A 617 -28.96 -12.06 28.92
CA GLY A 617 -29.22 -12.71 30.19
C GLY A 617 -28.21 -12.37 31.30
N ARG A 618 -27.07 -11.76 30.94
CA ARG A 618 -26.02 -11.32 31.89
C ARG A 618 -26.13 -9.84 32.24
N LEU A 619 -27.06 -9.10 31.61
CA LEU A 619 -27.25 -7.68 31.87
C LEU A 619 -27.95 -7.48 33.21
N ARG A 620 -27.38 -6.61 34.05
CA ARG A 620 -28.01 -6.15 35.30
C ARG A 620 -28.73 -4.85 35.07
N SER A 621 -29.56 -4.45 36.04
CA SER A 621 -30.12 -3.11 36.01
C SER A 621 -29.01 -2.07 36.19
N LEU A 622 -28.88 -1.19 35.19
CA LEU A 622 -27.97 -0.07 35.16
C LEU A 622 -28.75 1.21 34.88
N ARG A 623 -28.39 2.31 35.54
CA ARG A 623 -28.83 3.64 35.16
C ARG A 623 -27.84 4.20 34.15
N VAL A 624 -28.31 4.47 32.93
CA VAL A 624 -27.48 4.89 31.81
C VAL A 624 -27.96 6.26 31.35
N VAL A 625 -27.08 7.25 31.36
CA VAL A 625 -27.36 8.53 30.70
C VAL A 625 -26.82 8.45 29.28
N VAL A 626 -27.65 8.77 28.29
CA VAL A 626 -27.22 8.80 26.88
C VAL A 626 -27.42 10.17 26.31
N ASP A 627 -26.36 10.74 25.76
CA ASP A 627 -26.37 11.97 25.01
C ASP A 627 -26.25 11.66 23.51
N THR A 628 -27.29 12.01 22.76
CA THR A 628 -27.31 11.83 21.31
C THR A 628 -27.09 13.12 20.55
N ALA A 629 -26.91 14.26 21.23
CA ALA A 629 -26.63 15.57 20.62
C ALA A 629 -27.54 15.91 19.43
N ASN A 630 -28.83 15.56 19.49
CA ASN A 630 -29.80 15.68 18.40
C ASN A 630 -29.47 14.92 17.10
N GLY A 631 -28.46 14.04 17.18
CA GLY A 631 -27.94 13.17 16.13
C GLY A 631 -28.74 11.89 15.92
N MET A 632 -28.25 11.05 15.01
CA MET A 632 -28.89 9.78 14.65
C MET A 632 -28.94 8.77 15.79
N GLY A 633 -28.19 8.98 16.88
CA GLY A 633 -28.37 8.23 18.12
C GLY A 633 -29.82 8.32 18.64
N GLY A 634 -30.51 9.45 18.43
CA GLY A 634 -31.92 9.63 18.80
C GLY A 634 -32.87 8.67 18.06
N LEU A 635 -32.47 8.15 16.89
CA LEU A 635 -33.23 7.15 16.14
C LEU A 635 -32.95 5.73 16.63
N VAL A 636 -31.68 5.40 16.86
CA VAL A 636 -31.24 4.00 17.04
C VAL A 636 -31.10 3.57 18.50
N VAL A 637 -30.79 4.49 19.43
CA VAL A 637 -30.66 4.16 20.86
C VAL A 637 -32.00 3.72 21.46
N PRO A 638 -33.12 4.46 21.33
CA PRO A 638 -34.38 4.06 21.97
C PRO A 638 -34.84 2.64 21.64
N PRO A 639 -34.90 2.19 20.36
CA PRO A 639 -35.35 0.84 20.05
C PRO A 639 -34.37 -0.26 20.49
N VAL A 640 -33.05 0.00 20.48
CA VAL A 640 -32.06 -0.98 20.99
C VAL A 640 -32.18 -1.16 22.50
N PHE A 641 -32.45 -0.07 23.24
CA PHE A 641 -32.49 -0.09 24.70
C PHE A 641 -33.88 -0.46 25.27
N ALA A 642 -34.93 -0.48 24.44
CA ALA A 642 -36.32 -0.65 24.89
C ALA A 642 -36.58 -1.94 25.69
N GLU A 643 -35.92 -3.04 25.34
CA GLU A 643 -36.11 -4.35 25.99
C GLU A 643 -34.97 -4.71 26.96
N LEU A 644 -34.00 -3.82 27.13
CA LEU A 644 -32.85 -4.05 28.02
C LEU A 644 -33.20 -3.65 29.46
N PRO A 645 -32.57 -4.25 30.49
CA PRO A 645 -32.89 -3.98 31.89
C PRO A 645 -32.38 -2.61 32.39
N PHE A 646 -32.16 -1.64 31.49
CA PHE A 646 -31.53 -0.36 31.81
C PHE A 646 -32.57 0.72 32.09
N GLU A 647 -32.29 1.56 33.08
CA GLU A 647 -32.99 2.82 33.30
C GLU A 647 -32.31 3.90 32.44
N LEU A 648 -32.91 4.22 31.30
CA LEU A 648 -32.35 5.14 30.33
C LEU A 648 -32.78 6.59 30.62
N ASP A 649 -31.79 7.48 30.75
CA ASP A 649 -31.97 8.93 30.82
C ASP A 649 -31.37 9.56 29.56
N HIS A 650 -32.24 10.02 28.66
CA HIS A 650 -31.85 10.37 27.29
C HIS A 650 -31.78 11.89 27.12
N LEU A 651 -30.56 12.41 27.01
CA LEU A 651 -30.27 13.81 26.68
C LEU A 651 -30.34 14.03 25.16
N TYR A 652 -31.02 15.11 24.78
CA TYR A 652 -31.13 15.61 23.41
C TYR A 652 -31.58 14.53 22.39
N PRO A 653 -32.70 13.81 22.64
CA PRO A 653 -33.17 12.71 21.80
C PRO A 653 -33.79 13.15 20.48
N GLU A 654 -34.25 14.40 20.38
CA GLU A 654 -34.94 14.88 19.19
C GLU A 654 -33.98 14.99 18.00
N LEU A 655 -34.33 14.36 16.88
CA LEU A 655 -33.58 14.47 15.64
C LEU A 655 -33.65 15.90 15.09
N ASP A 656 -32.56 16.67 15.25
CA ASP A 656 -32.45 18.06 14.80
C ASP A 656 -31.03 18.35 14.28
N GLY A 657 -30.90 18.39 12.94
CA GLY A 657 -29.63 18.65 12.26
C GLY A 657 -29.10 20.08 12.39
N THR A 658 -29.78 20.97 13.13
CA THR A 658 -29.23 22.28 13.51
C THR A 658 -28.33 22.21 14.74
N PHE A 659 -28.34 21.09 15.47
CA PHE A 659 -27.57 20.88 16.70
C PHE A 659 -27.77 21.99 17.75
N PRO A 660 -29.00 22.20 18.26
CA PRO A 660 -29.35 23.37 19.07
C PRO A 660 -28.72 23.40 20.47
N ASN A 661 -28.19 22.27 20.96
CA ASN A 661 -27.64 22.16 22.32
C ASN A 661 -26.11 22.32 22.32
N HIS A 662 -25.40 21.37 21.73
CA HIS A 662 -23.96 21.44 21.49
C HIS A 662 -23.61 20.67 20.20
N PRO A 663 -22.43 20.91 19.61
CA PRO A 663 -21.95 20.10 18.49
C PRO A 663 -21.92 18.60 18.83
N ALA A 664 -22.31 17.76 17.88
CA ALA A 664 -22.27 16.31 18.00
C ALA A 664 -20.85 15.74 17.75
N ASP A 665 -19.85 16.31 18.43
CA ASP A 665 -18.46 15.84 18.41
C ASP A 665 -17.98 15.48 19.84
N PRO A 666 -18.29 14.28 20.33
CA PRO A 666 -18.04 13.88 21.72
C PRO A 666 -16.56 13.68 22.08
N ILE A 667 -15.63 13.79 21.12
CA ILE A 667 -14.19 13.80 21.42
C ILE A 667 -13.77 15.13 22.07
N GLN A 668 -14.52 16.22 21.84
CA GLN A 668 -14.23 17.52 22.43
C GLN A 668 -14.74 17.56 23.88
N PRO A 669 -13.88 17.85 24.87
CA PRO A 669 -14.28 17.83 26.28
C PRO A 669 -15.47 18.76 26.62
N GLU A 670 -15.61 19.88 25.94
CA GLU A 670 -16.72 20.82 26.12
C GLU A 670 -18.08 20.23 25.76
N ASN A 671 -18.13 19.30 24.79
CA ASN A 671 -19.37 18.65 24.33
C ASN A 671 -19.79 17.51 25.25
N LEU A 672 -18.98 17.15 26.25
CA LEU A 672 -19.31 16.12 27.25
C LEU A 672 -19.87 16.71 28.55
N ARG A 673 -19.84 18.03 28.73
CA ARG A 673 -20.15 18.67 30.04
C ARG A 673 -21.55 18.33 30.54
N ASP A 674 -22.55 18.43 29.68
CA ASP A 674 -23.94 18.16 30.04
C ASP A 674 -24.12 16.69 30.45
N LEU A 675 -23.51 15.76 29.70
CA LEU A 675 -23.48 14.34 30.05
C LEU A 675 -22.79 14.10 31.40
N GLN A 676 -21.62 14.72 31.64
CA GLN A 676 -20.87 14.57 32.89
C GLN A 676 -21.68 15.06 34.09
N GLU A 677 -22.28 16.25 33.97
CA GLU A 677 -23.14 16.82 35.01
C GLU A 677 -24.36 15.95 35.27
N ARG A 678 -25.00 15.43 34.20
CA ARG A 678 -26.19 14.59 34.31
C ARG A 678 -25.90 13.23 34.95
N VAL A 679 -24.78 12.60 34.59
CA VAL A 679 -24.33 11.33 35.20
C VAL A 679 -24.15 11.49 36.70
N VAL A 680 -23.44 12.53 37.14
CA VAL A 680 -23.21 12.80 38.57
C VAL A 680 -24.51 13.16 39.29
N ALA A 681 -25.34 14.02 38.68
CA ALA A 681 -26.58 14.50 39.29
C ALA A 681 -27.62 13.38 39.48
N THR A 682 -27.66 12.41 38.57
CA THR A 682 -28.60 11.28 38.63
C THR A 682 -28.02 10.05 39.32
N GLY A 683 -26.72 10.04 39.63
CA GLY A 683 -26.03 8.86 40.15
C GLY A 683 -26.05 7.69 39.16
N ALA A 684 -25.89 7.97 37.87
CA ALA A 684 -25.87 6.96 36.83
C ALA A 684 -24.60 6.11 36.88
N ASP A 685 -24.72 4.83 36.49
CA ASP A 685 -23.60 3.89 36.45
C ASP A 685 -22.60 4.24 35.34
N VAL A 686 -23.09 4.84 34.24
CA VAL A 686 -22.28 5.21 33.07
C VAL A 686 -23.02 6.24 32.20
N GLY A 687 -22.25 7.13 31.55
CA GLY A 687 -22.72 8.01 30.48
C GLY A 687 -22.22 7.55 29.11
N LEU A 688 -23.06 7.64 28.08
CA LEU A 688 -22.72 7.37 26.68
C LEU A 688 -22.96 8.64 25.84
N ALA A 689 -21.99 9.06 25.04
CA ALA A 689 -22.15 10.16 24.08
C ALA A 689 -21.93 9.65 22.66
N PHE A 690 -22.89 9.85 21.77
CA PHE A 690 -22.81 9.49 20.36
C PHE A 690 -22.53 10.73 19.50
N ASP A 691 -21.86 10.54 18.37
CA ASP A 691 -21.70 11.61 17.39
C ASP A 691 -22.89 11.71 16.43
N GLY A 692 -22.85 12.70 15.54
CA GLY A 692 -23.99 13.10 14.70
C GLY A 692 -24.62 11.96 13.89
N ASP A 693 -23.83 11.01 13.40
CA ASP A 693 -24.28 9.85 12.64
C ASP A 693 -24.15 8.50 13.37
N ALA A 694 -23.84 8.55 14.67
CA ALA A 694 -23.83 7.45 15.65
C ALA A 694 -22.88 6.28 15.33
N ASP A 695 -21.87 6.46 14.48
CA ASP A 695 -20.82 5.45 14.26
C ASP A 695 -19.72 5.50 15.33
N ARG A 696 -19.66 6.58 16.14
CA ARG A 696 -18.77 6.73 17.29
C ARG A 696 -19.52 6.74 18.62
N VAL A 697 -18.87 6.25 19.67
CA VAL A 697 -19.34 6.40 21.06
C VAL A 697 -18.19 6.78 21.99
N PHE A 698 -18.48 7.65 22.96
CA PHE A 698 -17.57 8.04 24.04
C PHE A 698 -18.28 7.80 25.38
N LEU A 699 -17.50 7.51 26.41
CA LEU A 699 -18.04 7.12 27.70
C LEU A 699 -17.60 8.07 28.82
N VAL A 700 -18.46 8.22 29.81
CA VAL A 700 -18.21 8.94 31.06
C VAL A 700 -18.44 7.96 32.21
N ASP A 701 -17.50 7.90 33.16
CA ASP A 701 -17.65 7.06 34.35
C ASP A 701 -18.63 7.63 35.37
N GLU A 702 -19.00 6.85 36.38
CA GLU A 702 -20.01 7.22 37.39
C GLU A 702 -19.66 8.48 38.18
N ALA A 703 -18.39 8.89 38.17
CA ALA A 703 -17.90 10.11 38.81
C ALA A 703 -17.84 11.30 37.83
N GLY A 704 -18.39 11.17 36.62
CA GLY A 704 -18.39 12.22 35.61
C GLY A 704 -17.04 12.37 34.90
N ARG A 705 -16.12 11.39 34.96
CA ARG A 705 -14.81 11.51 34.28
C ARG A 705 -14.85 10.82 32.92
N PRO A 706 -14.32 11.45 31.84
CA PRO A 706 -14.26 10.82 30.54
C PRO A 706 -13.43 9.53 30.55
N ILE A 707 -13.87 8.55 29.77
CA ILE A 707 -13.15 7.32 29.47
C ILE A 707 -12.61 7.45 28.05
N SER A 708 -11.28 7.45 27.90
CA SER A 708 -10.65 7.65 26.59
C SER A 708 -11.02 6.55 25.59
N GLY A 709 -11.04 6.87 24.30
CA GLY A 709 -11.30 5.88 23.24
C GLY A 709 -10.31 4.70 23.27
N SER A 710 -9.07 4.92 23.71
CA SER A 710 -8.09 3.84 23.96
C SER A 710 -8.46 2.94 25.13
N THR A 711 -8.98 3.50 26.22
CA THR A 711 -9.45 2.72 27.38
C THR A 711 -10.63 1.83 26.99
N VAL A 712 -11.59 2.39 26.24
CA VAL A 712 -12.72 1.62 25.69
C VAL A 712 -12.22 0.54 24.73
N THR A 713 -11.26 0.88 23.84
CA THR A 713 -10.63 -0.10 22.93
C THR A 713 -9.99 -1.26 23.70
N ALA A 714 -9.26 -0.98 24.79
CA ALA A 714 -8.64 -2.01 25.62
C ALA A 714 -9.69 -2.92 26.29
N LEU A 715 -10.76 -2.33 26.84
CA LEU A 715 -11.86 -3.09 27.44
C LEU A 715 -12.55 -3.98 26.41
N VAL A 716 -13.01 -3.42 25.29
CA VAL A 716 -13.70 -4.18 24.23
C VAL A 716 -12.78 -5.25 23.65
N ALA A 717 -11.49 -4.94 23.44
CA ALA A 717 -10.52 -5.93 22.98
C ALA A 717 -10.40 -7.13 23.94
N ARG A 718 -10.36 -6.87 25.26
CA ARG A 718 -10.32 -7.93 26.29
C ARG A 718 -11.56 -8.82 26.21
N GLU A 719 -12.76 -8.22 26.14
CA GLU A 719 -14.02 -8.97 26.06
C GLU A 719 -14.14 -9.78 24.77
N MET A 720 -13.71 -9.20 23.64
CA MET A 720 -13.71 -9.91 22.36
C MET A 720 -12.68 -11.06 22.35
N LEU A 721 -11.53 -10.92 23.01
CA LEU A 721 -10.53 -11.99 23.15
C LEU A 721 -10.95 -13.08 24.12
N TYR A 722 -11.77 -12.76 25.13
CA TYR A 722 -12.40 -13.77 25.97
C TYR A 722 -13.31 -14.70 25.14
N ARG A 723 -14.06 -14.14 24.19
CA ARG A 723 -14.91 -14.90 23.25
C ARG A 723 -14.13 -15.57 22.13
N HIS A 724 -13.02 -14.97 21.71
CA HIS A 724 -12.17 -15.44 20.61
C HIS A 724 -10.69 -15.51 21.04
N PRO A 725 -10.29 -16.51 21.84
CA PRO A 725 -8.92 -16.64 22.32
C PRO A 725 -7.89 -16.72 21.18
N GLY A 726 -6.79 -16.00 21.29
CA GLY A 726 -5.71 -16.00 20.28
C GLY A 726 -5.98 -15.17 19.03
N ALA A 727 -7.13 -14.51 18.94
CA ALA A 727 -7.51 -13.75 17.75
C ALA A 727 -6.70 -12.45 17.59
N THR A 728 -6.78 -11.87 16.40
CA THR A 728 -6.12 -10.60 16.07
C THR A 728 -7.00 -9.42 16.41
N VAL A 729 -6.44 -8.40 17.05
CA VAL A 729 -7.07 -7.10 17.30
C VAL A 729 -6.22 -6.00 16.69
N LEU A 730 -6.84 -5.08 15.94
CA LEU A 730 -6.16 -3.90 15.42
C LEU A 730 -6.35 -2.70 16.34
N HIS A 731 -5.37 -1.81 16.36
CA HIS A 731 -5.51 -0.49 16.98
C HIS A 731 -4.79 0.55 16.13
N ASN A 732 -5.28 1.79 16.10
CA ASN A 732 -4.55 2.86 15.41
C ASN A 732 -3.32 3.31 16.21
N LEU A 733 -2.37 3.95 15.53
CA LEU A 733 -1.06 4.28 16.11
C LEU A 733 -1.10 5.32 17.25
N VAL A 734 -2.21 6.04 17.39
CA VAL A 734 -2.40 7.05 18.44
C VAL A 734 -3.10 6.48 19.68
N CYS A 735 -3.49 5.21 19.65
CA CYS A 735 -3.94 4.53 20.85
C CYS A 735 -2.81 4.41 21.88
N SER A 736 -3.20 4.52 23.15
CA SER A 736 -2.33 4.28 24.31
C SER A 736 -1.55 2.97 24.21
N LYS A 737 -0.33 2.91 24.76
CA LYS A 737 0.45 1.68 24.94
C LYS A 737 -0.29 0.61 25.73
N SER A 738 -1.24 1.03 26.58
CA SER A 738 -2.11 0.09 27.30
C SER A 738 -2.90 -0.83 26.37
N VAL A 739 -3.28 -0.40 25.17
CA VAL A 739 -4.08 -1.20 24.23
C VAL A 739 -3.32 -2.46 23.77
N PRO A 740 -2.13 -2.37 23.13
CA PRO A 740 -1.39 -3.56 22.73
C PRO A 740 -0.95 -4.43 23.91
N GLU A 741 -0.70 -3.85 25.08
CA GLU A 741 -0.37 -4.60 26.29
C GLU A 741 -1.55 -5.45 26.77
N VAL A 742 -2.74 -4.85 26.88
CA VAL A 742 -3.98 -5.55 27.28
C VAL A 742 -4.33 -6.65 26.28
N ILE A 743 -4.17 -6.37 24.98
CA ILE A 743 -4.37 -7.39 23.94
C ILE A 743 -3.42 -8.59 24.16
N ALA A 744 -2.14 -8.32 24.44
CA ALA A 744 -1.16 -9.37 24.68
C ALA A 744 -1.44 -10.17 25.97
N GLU A 745 -1.83 -9.48 27.05
CA GLU A 745 -2.22 -10.10 28.33
C GLU A 745 -3.47 -10.97 28.22
N ALA A 746 -4.44 -10.55 27.40
CA ALA A 746 -5.63 -11.33 27.06
C ALA A 746 -5.34 -12.47 26.06
N GLY A 747 -4.08 -12.69 25.69
CA GLY A 747 -3.65 -13.78 24.80
C GLY A 747 -3.91 -13.53 23.32
N GLY A 748 -4.24 -12.30 22.93
CA GLY A 748 -4.47 -11.88 21.54
C GLY A 748 -3.21 -11.40 20.82
N ARG A 749 -3.38 -11.11 19.52
CA ARG A 749 -2.34 -10.51 18.68
C ARG A 749 -2.70 -9.06 18.34
N ALA A 750 -1.95 -8.12 18.89
CA ALA A 750 -2.08 -6.70 18.55
C ALA A 750 -1.42 -6.38 17.20
N VAL A 751 -2.11 -5.60 16.37
CA VAL A 751 -1.57 -5.06 15.12
C VAL A 751 -1.85 -3.56 15.07
N ARG A 752 -0.78 -2.78 14.93
CA ARG A 752 -0.86 -1.32 14.79
C ARG A 752 -1.20 -0.92 13.36
N THR A 753 -2.09 0.06 13.19
CA THR A 753 -2.55 0.58 11.90
C THR A 753 -2.42 2.10 11.81
N ARG A 754 -2.48 2.64 10.59
CA ARG A 754 -2.61 4.10 10.33
C ARG A 754 -3.99 4.58 10.77
N VAL A 755 -4.15 5.87 11.04
CA VAL A 755 -5.47 6.45 11.33
C VAL A 755 -6.31 6.46 10.05
N GLY A 756 -7.59 6.10 10.15
CA GLY A 756 -8.56 6.25 9.06
C GLY A 756 -9.44 5.01 8.85
N HIS A 757 -10.76 5.25 8.82
CA HIS A 757 -11.75 4.18 8.81
C HIS A 757 -11.62 3.19 7.65
N SER A 758 -11.42 3.66 6.41
CA SER A 758 -11.27 2.77 5.24
C SER A 758 -10.03 1.89 5.33
N LEU A 759 -8.92 2.42 5.88
CA LEU A 759 -7.67 1.67 6.04
C LEU A 759 -7.80 0.57 7.09
N ILE A 760 -8.54 0.82 8.17
CA ILE A 760 -8.80 -0.21 9.19
C ILE A 760 -9.64 -1.34 8.63
N LYS A 761 -10.72 -1.03 7.90
CA LYS A 761 -11.58 -2.05 7.28
C LYS A 761 -10.78 -2.96 6.35
N GLU A 762 -9.90 -2.39 5.52
CA GLU A 762 -8.97 -3.16 4.66
C GLU A 762 -8.02 -4.05 5.48
N MET A 763 -7.41 -3.51 6.54
CA MET A 763 -6.50 -4.26 7.40
C MET A 763 -7.21 -5.37 8.18
N MET A 764 -8.47 -5.20 8.57
CA MET A 764 -9.25 -6.25 9.24
C MET A 764 -9.47 -7.45 8.31
N VAL A 765 -9.58 -7.24 7.00
CA VAL A 765 -9.62 -8.33 6.01
C VAL A 765 -8.26 -9.03 5.92
N VAL A 766 -7.17 -8.27 5.79
CA VAL A 766 -5.81 -8.81 5.62
C VAL A 766 -5.36 -9.63 6.83
N GLU A 767 -5.68 -9.15 8.03
CA GLU A 767 -5.21 -9.71 9.29
C GLU A 767 -6.21 -10.67 9.94
N ASP A 768 -7.39 -10.85 9.33
CA ASP A 768 -8.56 -11.55 9.88
C ASP A 768 -8.83 -11.12 11.34
N ALA A 769 -8.86 -9.80 11.56
CA ALA A 769 -9.04 -9.24 12.89
C ALA A 769 -10.50 -9.31 13.32
N ILE A 770 -10.73 -9.77 14.55
CA ILE A 770 -12.06 -9.86 15.17
C ILE A 770 -12.62 -8.48 15.55
N PHE A 771 -11.72 -7.57 15.91
CA PHE A 771 -12.02 -6.25 16.43
C PHE A 771 -10.92 -5.27 16.03
N ALA A 772 -11.30 -4.02 15.79
CA ALA A 772 -10.39 -2.90 15.69
C ALA A 772 -10.95 -1.71 16.47
N GLY A 773 -10.08 -0.95 17.15
CA GLY A 773 -10.49 0.28 17.83
C GLY A 773 -9.57 1.45 17.52
N GLU A 774 -10.18 2.62 17.36
CA GLU A 774 -9.48 3.89 17.20
C GLU A 774 -9.64 4.76 18.45
N HIS A 775 -8.62 5.57 18.75
CA HIS A 775 -8.72 6.56 19.82
C HIS A 775 -9.87 7.56 19.59
N SER A 776 -10.27 7.77 18.34
CA SER A 776 -11.37 8.66 17.94
C SER A 776 -12.77 8.10 18.19
N GLY A 777 -12.94 6.92 18.79
CA GLY A 777 -14.25 6.38 19.14
C GLY A 777 -14.91 5.50 18.07
N HIS A 778 -14.22 5.20 16.96
CA HIS A 778 -14.67 4.18 16.01
C HIS A 778 -14.26 2.77 16.48
N TYR A 779 -15.22 1.86 16.50
CA TYR A 779 -15.07 0.49 16.98
C TYR A 779 -15.63 -0.51 15.97
N TYR A 780 -14.74 -1.27 15.33
CA TYR A 780 -15.05 -2.12 14.19
C TYR A 780 -15.13 -3.59 14.62
N PHE A 781 -16.15 -4.31 14.17
CA PHE A 781 -16.37 -5.71 14.51
C PHE A 781 -16.40 -6.57 13.26
N ARG A 782 -15.62 -7.66 13.24
CA ARG A 782 -15.58 -8.57 12.07
C ARG A 782 -16.97 -9.07 11.69
N ASP A 783 -17.76 -9.42 12.70
CA ASP A 783 -19.07 -10.02 12.55
C ASP A 783 -20.16 -8.95 12.29
N ASN A 784 -19.84 -7.66 12.47
CA ASN A 784 -20.58 -6.53 11.92
C ASN A 784 -20.05 -6.15 10.53
N TYR A 785 -19.74 -7.14 9.70
CA TYR A 785 -19.20 -6.93 8.35
C TYR A 785 -17.90 -6.10 8.30
N ARG A 786 -17.12 -6.08 9.39
CA ARG A 786 -15.94 -5.22 9.60
C ARG A 786 -16.28 -3.72 9.60
N ALA A 787 -17.55 -3.37 9.77
CA ALA A 787 -17.99 -2.01 9.97
C ALA A 787 -17.92 -1.61 11.45
N ASP A 788 -17.74 -0.31 11.63
CA ASP A 788 -17.82 0.39 12.89
C ASP A 788 -19.26 0.53 13.39
N SER A 789 -19.45 0.45 14.70
CA SER A 789 -20.70 0.77 15.39
C SER A 789 -20.44 1.19 16.83
N GLY A 790 -20.86 2.41 17.16
CA GLY A 790 -20.85 2.91 18.54
C GLY A 790 -21.80 2.12 19.43
N LEU A 791 -22.96 1.71 18.91
CA LEU A 791 -23.97 0.96 19.67
C LEU A 791 -23.47 -0.43 20.09
N ILE A 792 -22.84 -1.17 19.18
CA ILE A 792 -22.27 -2.48 19.50
C ILE A 792 -21.18 -2.34 20.57
N ALA A 793 -20.30 -1.35 20.43
CA ALA A 793 -19.26 -1.10 21.42
C ALA A 793 -19.84 -0.75 22.80
N ALA A 794 -20.85 0.13 22.84
CA ALA A 794 -21.55 0.46 24.08
C ALA A 794 -22.17 -0.77 24.74
N LEU A 795 -22.85 -1.63 23.96
CA LEU A 795 -23.48 -2.84 24.48
C LEU A 795 -22.46 -3.83 25.06
N VAL A 796 -21.31 -4.02 24.40
CA VAL A 796 -20.21 -4.85 24.92
C VAL A 796 -19.66 -4.30 26.24
N VAL A 797 -19.52 -2.98 26.37
CA VAL A 797 -19.09 -2.35 27.63
C VAL A 797 -20.15 -2.51 28.73
N LEU A 798 -21.43 -2.32 28.43
CA LEU A 798 -22.52 -2.48 29.38
C LEU A 798 -22.66 -3.93 29.89
N GLU A 799 -22.41 -4.92 29.02
CA GLU A 799 -22.32 -6.32 29.44
C GLU A 799 -21.13 -6.54 30.37
N ALA A 800 -19.95 -6.03 30.04
CA ALA A 800 -18.77 -6.15 30.89
C ALA A 800 -19.01 -5.50 32.27
N LEU A 801 -19.63 -4.33 32.32
CA LEU A 801 -20.03 -3.64 33.55
C LEU A 801 -21.07 -4.41 34.35
N SER A 802 -22.00 -5.07 33.67
CA SER A 802 -23.00 -5.91 34.32
C SER A 802 -22.39 -7.14 34.98
N VAL A 803 -21.43 -7.77 34.31
CA VAL A 803 -20.73 -8.95 34.79
C VAL A 803 -19.78 -8.64 35.94
N ASP A 804 -19.06 -7.52 35.86
CA ASP A 804 -18.14 -7.08 36.90
C ASP A 804 -18.88 -6.74 38.21
N GLY A 805 -20.03 -6.06 38.09
CA GLY A 805 -20.90 -5.71 39.22
C GLY A 805 -20.43 -4.49 40.03
N GLY A 806 -19.23 -3.98 39.79
CA GLY A 806 -18.69 -2.76 40.39
C GLY A 806 -19.01 -1.49 39.60
N PRO A 807 -18.47 -0.33 40.02
CA PRO A 807 -18.51 0.91 39.26
C PRO A 807 -17.60 0.83 38.03
N ILE A 808 -17.99 1.50 36.94
CA ILE A 808 -17.22 1.43 35.68
C ILE A 808 -15.81 1.99 35.83
N SER A 809 -15.58 2.96 36.75
CA SER A 809 -14.24 3.46 37.02
C SER A 809 -13.27 2.41 37.56
N GLU A 810 -13.75 1.43 38.35
CA GLU A 810 -12.95 0.30 38.82
C GLU A 810 -12.71 -0.72 37.70
N LEU A 811 -13.73 -1.00 36.89
CA LEU A 811 -13.62 -1.89 35.73
C LEU A 811 -12.54 -1.43 34.74
N VAL A 812 -12.43 -0.12 34.50
CA VAL A 812 -11.46 0.45 33.54
C VAL A 812 -10.11 0.83 34.17
N ALA A 813 -9.99 0.84 35.50
CA ALA A 813 -8.76 1.21 36.19
C ALA A 813 -7.51 0.42 35.71
N PRO A 814 -7.58 -0.91 35.46
CA PRO A 814 -6.42 -1.68 34.97
C PRO A 814 -5.90 -1.27 33.58
N PHE A 815 -6.71 -0.53 32.82
CA PHE A 815 -6.37 -0.05 31.48
C PHE A 815 -5.85 1.39 31.49
N ARG A 816 -6.12 2.16 32.55
CA ARG A 816 -5.64 3.54 32.74
C ARG A 816 -4.21 3.55 33.30
N ARG A 817 -3.26 2.99 32.55
CA ARG A 817 -1.85 2.81 32.96
C ARG A 817 -0.98 4.05 32.79
N TYR A 818 -1.38 4.93 31.89
CA TYR A 818 -0.59 6.08 31.44
C TYR A 818 -1.45 7.34 31.39
N ALA A 819 -0.82 8.49 31.61
CA ALA A 819 -1.42 9.78 31.33
C ALA A 819 -1.15 10.17 29.88
N ASN A 820 -2.17 10.72 29.21
CA ASN A 820 -2.07 11.18 27.84
C ASN A 820 -2.52 12.64 27.73
N SER A 821 -2.02 13.33 26.71
CA SER A 821 -2.29 14.74 26.47
C SER A 821 -3.64 15.01 25.82
N GLY A 822 -4.35 13.96 25.37
CA GLY A 822 -5.30 14.09 24.28
C GLY A 822 -4.61 14.50 22.97
N GLU A 823 -5.41 14.93 21.99
CA GLU A 823 -4.93 15.43 20.71
C GLU A 823 -4.84 16.95 20.74
N LEU A 824 -3.61 17.47 20.62
CA LEU A 824 -3.35 18.91 20.66
C LEU A 824 -3.05 19.41 19.25
N ASN A 825 -3.89 20.31 18.75
CA ASN A 825 -3.70 20.92 17.44
C ASN A 825 -2.82 22.18 17.58
N THR A 826 -1.80 22.31 16.73
CA THR A 826 -0.95 23.50 16.64
C THR A 826 -0.79 23.92 15.18
N THR A 827 -1.16 25.16 14.87
CA THR A 827 -0.94 25.75 13.55
C THR A 827 0.55 25.95 13.30
N VAL A 828 1.02 25.55 12.12
CA VAL A 828 2.41 25.71 11.69
C VAL A 828 2.45 26.11 10.22
N ASP A 829 3.49 26.83 9.81
CA ASP A 829 3.63 27.31 8.43
C ASP A 829 3.76 26.15 7.44
N ASP A 830 4.59 25.16 7.78
CA ASP A 830 4.76 23.92 7.01
C ASP A 830 4.86 22.71 7.98
N PRO A 831 3.82 21.86 8.04
CA PRO A 831 3.80 20.67 8.88
C PRO A 831 4.95 19.70 8.62
N MET A 832 5.38 19.55 7.37
CA MET A 832 6.44 18.59 7.02
C MET A 832 7.80 19.09 7.46
N VAL A 833 8.08 20.39 7.28
CA VAL A 833 9.32 21.02 7.78
C VAL A 833 9.41 20.92 9.29
N ALA A 834 8.31 21.20 9.99
CA ALA A 834 8.24 21.08 11.45
C ALA A 834 8.47 19.63 11.92
N ILE A 835 7.89 18.64 11.25
CA ILE A 835 8.10 17.22 11.55
C ILE A 835 9.57 16.82 11.39
N GLU A 836 10.24 17.23 10.31
CA GLU A 836 11.66 16.89 10.10
C GLU A 836 12.57 17.59 11.12
N ALA A 837 12.27 18.83 11.51
CA ALA A 837 13.01 19.51 12.56
C ALA A 837 12.94 18.78 13.91
N VAL A 838 11.77 18.25 14.27
CA VAL A 838 11.58 17.44 15.49
C VAL A 838 12.33 16.11 15.38
N ALA A 839 12.26 15.45 14.22
CA ALA A 839 12.94 14.18 13.99
C ALA A 839 14.46 14.30 14.12
N ASP A 840 15.05 15.33 13.50
CA ASP A 840 16.47 15.63 13.55
C ASP A 840 16.94 15.97 14.97
N HIS A 841 16.13 16.75 15.71
CA HIS A 841 16.40 17.06 17.11
C HIS A 841 16.56 15.78 17.94
N TYR A 842 15.59 14.87 17.90
CA TYR A 842 15.64 13.64 18.69
C TYR A 842 16.62 12.60 18.14
N ALA A 843 16.90 12.58 16.85
CA ALA A 843 17.97 11.74 16.29
C ALA A 843 19.35 12.14 16.87
N SER A 844 19.54 13.43 17.18
CA SER A 844 20.78 13.95 17.78
C SER A 844 20.84 13.79 19.31
N GLN A 845 19.75 14.10 20.02
CA GLN A 845 19.72 14.12 21.49
C GLN A 845 19.43 12.76 22.12
N ALA A 846 18.69 11.89 21.41
CA ALA A 846 18.24 10.60 21.92
C ALA A 846 18.35 9.51 20.84
N PRO A 847 19.57 9.11 20.44
CA PRO A 847 19.79 8.15 19.35
C PRO A 847 19.24 6.75 19.62
N ASN A 848 18.88 6.44 20.87
CA ASN A 848 18.27 5.16 21.26
C ASN A 848 16.74 5.18 21.17
N ALA A 849 16.12 6.35 20.99
CA ALA A 849 14.67 6.44 20.80
C ALA A 849 14.28 5.86 19.43
N VAL A 850 13.21 5.08 19.39
CA VAL A 850 12.73 4.48 18.15
C VAL A 850 11.87 5.51 17.44
N GLN A 851 12.31 5.95 16.27
CA GLN A 851 11.49 6.77 15.37
C GLN A 851 10.76 5.89 14.35
N ASP A 852 9.47 6.15 14.17
CA ASP A 852 8.59 5.51 13.20
C ASP A 852 7.89 6.57 12.34
N ARG A 853 7.70 6.24 11.06
CA ARG A 853 7.11 7.14 10.04
C ARG A 853 5.86 6.54 9.40
N LEU A 854 5.15 5.67 10.12
CA LEU A 854 3.94 5.03 9.62
C LEU A 854 2.84 6.05 9.30
N ASP A 855 2.73 7.09 10.13
CA ASP A 855 1.77 8.19 9.99
C ASP A 855 2.29 9.42 10.74
N GLY A 856 2.89 10.37 10.01
CA GLY A 856 3.67 11.46 10.61
C GLY A 856 5.00 10.98 11.21
N LEU A 857 5.32 11.44 12.42
CA LEU A 857 6.48 11.00 13.21
C LEU A 857 6.01 10.52 14.58
N THR A 858 6.29 9.26 14.89
CA THR A 858 6.20 8.72 16.25
C THR A 858 7.60 8.53 16.80
N VAL A 859 7.86 9.02 18.02
CA VAL A 859 9.11 8.77 18.74
C VAL A 859 8.80 8.08 20.05
N ASP A 860 9.34 6.88 20.23
CA ASP A 860 9.14 6.05 21.41
C ASP A 860 10.44 5.94 22.23
N PHE A 861 10.37 6.40 23.48
CA PHE A 861 11.46 6.37 24.47
C PHE A 861 11.33 5.21 25.46
N VAL A 862 10.38 4.29 25.24
CA VAL A 862 9.94 3.23 26.15
C VAL A 862 9.07 3.77 27.30
N ASP A 863 9.58 4.71 28.10
CA ASP A 863 8.89 5.29 29.26
C ASP A 863 7.83 6.35 28.90
N TRP A 864 8.02 7.03 27.77
CA TRP A 864 7.04 7.93 27.18
C TRP A 864 7.14 7.87 25.65
N TRP A 865 6.12 8.37 24.96
CA TRP A 865 6.15 8.51 23.51
C TRP A 865 5.34 9.71 23.07
N PHE A 866 5.56 10.13 21.83
CA PHE A 866 4.69 11.08 21.16
C PHE A 866 4.49 10.74 19.69
N ASN A 867 3.37 11.20 19.12
CA ASN A 867 3.12 11.24 17.70
C ASN A 867 2.82 12.68 17.28
N ILE A 868 3.45 13.14 16.20
CA ILE A 868 3.08 14.36 15.48
C ILE A 868 2.65 13.99 14.07
N ARG A 869 1.46 14.44 13.66
CA ARG A 869 0.94 14.19 12.32
C ARG A 869 0.37 15.46 11.68
N PRO A 870 0.54 15.65 10.36
CA PRO A 870 -0.12 16.74 9.67
C PRO A 870 -1.63 16.50 9.66
N SER A 871 -2.42 17.57 9.78
CA SER A 871 -3.85 17.49 9.45
C SER A 871 -4.02 17.31 7.95
N ASN A 872 -4.97 16.46 7.56
CA ASN A 872 -5.28 16.21 6.15
C ASN A 872 -6.02 17.39 5.48
N THR A 873 -6.55 18.32 6.28
CA THR A 873 -7.47 19.37 5.82
C THR A 873 -7.00 20.78 6.14
N GLU A 874 -6.05 20.95 7.05
CA GLU A 874 -5.63 22.24 7.60
C GLU A 874 -4.10 22.29 7.81
N PRO A 875 -3.45 23.46 7.74
CA PRO A 875 -2.00 23.61 7.97
C PRO A 875 -1.68 23.56 9.49
N LEU A 876 -1.99 22.44 10.12
CA LEU A 876 -1.76 22.20 11.54
C LEU A 876 -1.11 20.84 11.79
N LEU A 877 -0.33 20.77 12.85
CA LEU A 877 0.18 19.53 13.42
C LEU A 877 -0.69 19.11 14.59
N ARG A 878 -1.00 17.81 14.62
CA ARG A 878 -1.68 17.17 15.75
C ARG A 878 -0.64 16.43 16.57
N LEU A 879 -0.53 16.79 17.85
CA LEU A 879 0.38 16.19 18.82
C LEU A 879 -0.39 15.32 19.80
N ASN A 880 0.02 14.05 19.92
CA ASN A 880 -0.37 13.17 21.01
C ASN A 880 0.88 12.80 21.80
N VAL A 881 0.81 12.89 23.13
CA VAL A 881 1.88 12.50 24.06
C VAL A 881 1.30 11.59 25.12
N GLU A 882 2.05 10.56 25.48
CA GLU A 882 1.73 9.68 26.59
C GLU A 882 2.97 9.44 27.46
N ALA A 883 2.78 9.48 28.78
CA ALA A 883 3.82 9.28 29.77
C ALA A 883 3.26 8.59 31.03
N ALA A 884 4.14 8.29 31.98
CA ALA A 884 3.79 7.58 33.21
C ALA A 884 2.71 8.29 34.06
N ASP A 885 2.73 9.62 34.12
CA ASP A 885 1.79 10.41 34.92
C ASP A 885 1.53 11.79 34.29
N GLU A 886 0.52 12.51 34.79
CA GLU A 886 0.07 13.80 34.24
C GLU A 886 1.19 14.85 34.23
N LYS A 887 2.04 14.87 35.28
CA LYS A 887 3.13 15.84 35.40
C LYS A 887 4.21 15.57 34.36
N ALA A 888 4.57 14.29 34.18
CA ALA A 888 5.51 13.87 33.15
C ALA A 888 4.94 14.15 31.76
N CYS A 889 3.66 13.84 31.52
CA CYS A 889 2.99 14.09 30.24
C CYS A 889 3.00 15.58 29.89
N ALA A 890 2.58 16.45 30.82
CA ALA A 890 2.58 17.90 30.62
C ALA A 890 3.99 18.46 30.34
N ALA A 891 5.01 17.96 31.04
CA ALA A 891 6.40 18.35 30.78
C ALA A 891 6.87 17.97 29.38
N ARG A 892 6.50 16.77 28.90
CA ARG A 892 6.84 16.29 27.54
C ARG A 892 6.06 17.00 26.44
N VAL A 893 4.78 17.31 26.67
CA VAL A 893 4.00 18.17 25.77
C VAL A 893 4.69 19.52 25.57
N ALA A 894 5.11 20.17 26.66
CA ALA A 894 5.80 21.46 26.59
C ALA A 894 7.14 21.36 25.85
N GLU A 895 7.92 20.29 26.10
CA GLU A 895 9.19 20.02 25.42
C GLU A 895 9.01 19.88 23.91
N VAL A 896 8.12 18.98 23.47
CA VAL A 896 7.92 18.67 22.05
C VAL A 896 7.30 19.86 21.32
N SER A 897 6.30 20.52 21.92
CA SER A 897 5.64 21.69 21.31
C SER A 897 6.62 22.84 21.08
N ALA A 898 7.58 23.05 21.99
CA ALA A 898 8.59 24.09 21.84
C ALA A 898 9.57 23.87 20.66
N LEU A 899 9.62 22.67 20.06
CA LEU A 899 10.47 22.38 18.91
C LEU A 899 9.85 22.88 17.59
N PHE A 900 8.53 22.77 17.44
CA PHE A 900 7.82 23.22 16.23
C PHE A 900 7.06 24.54 16.38
N ALA A 901 6.92 25.08 17.60
CA ALA A 901 6.44 26.45 17.81
C ALA A 901 7.46 27.51 17.38
N ARG A 902 8.76 27.15 17.30
CA ARG A 902 9.84 28.07 16.85
C ARG A 902 9.88 28.28 15.33
N THR A 903 9.17 27.44 14.58
CA THR A 903 8.97 27.58 13.14
C THR A 903 7.76 28.43 12.77
N SER A 904 7.02 28.95 13.76
CA SER A 904 5.88 29.85 13.57
C SER A 904 6.35 31.31 13.64
N ARG A 905 6.02 32.16 12.66
CA ARG A 905 6.21 33.61 12.80
C ARG A 905 5.29 34.18 13.90
N PRO A 906 5.73 35.19 14.69
CA PRO A 906 4.78 35.98 15.47
C PRO A 906 3.85 36.71 14.50
N LEU A 907 2.53 36.55 14.66
CA LEU A 907 1.56 37.42 14.02
C LEU A 907 1.70 38.81 14.62
N ASP A 908 2.01 39.81 13.79
CA ASP A 908 1.88 41.21 14.18
C ASP A 908 0.44 41.48 14.59
N SER A 909 0.26 42.24 15.66
CA SER A 909 -1.02 42.57 16.30
C SER A 909 -1.88 43.55 15.46
N GLY A 910 -2.03 43.27 14.16
CA GLY A 910 -2.68 44.16 13.19
C GLY A 910 -3.95 43.60 12.54
N ASP A 911 -4.17 42.29 12.56
CA ASP A 911 -5.34 41.68 11.93
C ASP A 911 -6.19 40.94 12.98
N LEU A 912 -7.09 41.70 13.61
CA LEU A 912 -8.30 41.22 14.29
C LEU A 912 -9.53 41.75 13.55
#